data_AF-A0A945DW24-F1
#
_entry.id   AF-A0A945DW24-F1
#
_cell.length_a   1.000
_cell.length_b   1.000
_cell.length_c   1.000
_cell.angle_alpha   90.00
_cell.angle_beta   90.00
_cell.angle_gamma   90.00
#
_symmetry.space_group_name_H-M   'P 1'
#
loop_
_entity.id
_entity.type
_entity.pdbx_description
1 polymer ?
#
loop_
_entity_poly.entity_id
_entity_poly.type
_entity_poly.pdbx_seq_one_letter_code
_entity_poly.pdbx_strand_id
1 'polypeptide(L)'
;FVITGDFKPRKPEEEKEKLIFSARTENNITHRRGQTEQNISGTVKILQGETAELRFAVKGKGTLVSAKSEQAIEWGLRNDKSGQRFFVLWFDPEKPAKGVVKFTAHFRNTHAQTKAALGAVSLSPQGEAVLNAGLITVTTSAGYDLAITKANGVTRVAKGLDQSPSKLPGSYSFQFSGATPEVAFTAIESDPDANRIFFDEFDLKGRLADGVAVFTLNGMVEVRHARGGKLPVVFGGAALASIPATKDYKVGFSGETYTLEFAKGGTYPVALEFHARILEKDGWNNIDFGVVPAALRPVKLSGWPSEISFDAQSASKQVIKDGVYDLFLTPRDRLSVRWKETKPVVIPKLFYSAEAAVNIAVGAGLARQINHFDYRVMQGRMSTLELDLIGEGEVVSVNGRSILNWSVKKQEDGRRLVVKLNSQQTANYNLVVHSQTPLGAFPVRFHPLRIVPVNPVRYGGHLRLVNNGAVQLEPMSVNGLSQLSANRFPAASSIAVLPNNPKLKPLVYRYSGGDYELEVLADNILPELTVSQLLVYALGFNEITLDAEVDLTIRDAPLREFTISIPDGYTVAQLSAAALADYFLGPAENGKRPLRLVFSQPLEGRHLIQLRLEQNQAVEGDEWSIPRLDYERVKSVRGFVGVSASPGLRLIPAAGKDVNEIAVGFFPKKSEGLQAAYRIKETGWEASLDVERMELALHVDALHLYSIGQGIVYGSSVLNYLIGGKPVSELKVLVPADYDKTSVEFVGRDVRNWKLDEAADDAATQSYTVYFQSTVFGDYTLLATFERQFNPEGETLAFNGVRPVDVQSEAGYSILIGKERFEISQPDTEGDLIALETSEIPEEYRLLFDAPILEAYQYSGGDFTLNKTLKPLNRQASLEQVADRAEFMTQVSNDGQVVTEATYFLKNRGHAHFEVTMEAGIELWETKVDGKRVIPITQVASESEGERETILVPLPKGQNLNVPIEVFLKFSPEPSN
;
A
#
# COMPACT_ATOMS: atom_id res chain seq x y z
N PHE A 1 -16.45 10.00 16.57
CA PHE A 1 -17.17 9.37 17.68
C PHE A 1 -16.46 8.07 18.02
N VAL A 2 -15.89 7.96 19.22
CA VAL A 2 -15.34 6.72 19.78
C VAL A 2 -16.30 6.30 20.89
N ILE A 3 -16.86 5.10 20.81
CA ILE A 3 -17.71 4.54 21.86
C ILE A 3 -16.84 3.59 22.68
N THR A 4 -16.63 3.91 23.96
CA THR A 4 -16.11 3.00 24.98
C THR A 4 -17.27 2.52 25.84
N GLY A 5 -17.45 1.20 25.94
CA GLY A 5 -18.44 0.56 26.79
C GLY A 5 -17.93 -0.79 27.27
N ASP A 6 -17.95 -0.99 28.60
CA ASP A 6 -17.59 -2.23 29.28
C ASP A 6 -18.54 -3.37 28.91
N PHE A 7 -18.05 -4.35 28.17
CA PHE A 7 -18.77 -5.60 27.92
C PHE A 7 -18.59 -6.52 29.13
N LYS A 8 -19.65 -6.66 29.95
CA LYS A 8 -19.73 -7.76 30.92
C LYS A 8 -19.84 -9.10 30.17
N PRO A 9 -19.12 -10.15 30.59
CA PRO A 9 -19.21 -11.47 29.96
C PRO A 9 -20.60 -12.07 30.16
N ARG A 10 -21.10 -12.70 29.08
CA ARG A 10 -22.38 -13.38 29.00
C ARG A 10 -22.39 -14.56 29.99
N LYS A 11 -23.42 -14.69 30.82
CA LYS A 11 -23.62 -15.88 31.68
C LYS A 11 -23.65 -17.14 30.80
N PRO A 12 -23.15 -18.30 31.26
CA PRO A 12 -23.26 -19.55 30.54
C PRO A 12 -24.75 -19.87 30.31
N GLU A 13 -25.14 -20.11 29.06
CA GLU A 13 -26.46 -20.67 28.73
C GLU A 13 -26.52 -22.07 29.33
N GLU A 14 -27.48 -22.32 30.22
CA GLU A 14 -27.87 -23.69 30.59
C GLU A 14 -28.21 -24.45 29.30
N GLU A 15 -27.61 -25.62 29.11
CA GLU A 15 -27.99 -26.55 28.03
C GLU A 15 -29.46 -26.93 28.21
N LYS A 16 -30.37 -26.20 27.55
CA LYS A 16 -31.77 -26.56 27.47
C LYS A 16 -31.90 -27.87 26.69
N GLU A 17 -32.64 -28.82 27.24
CA GLU A 17 -32.95 -30.09 26.59
C GLU A 17 -33.44 -29.86 25.14
N LYS A 18 -32.93 -30.67 24.20
CA LYS A 18 -33.37 -30.61 22.80
C LYS A 18 -34.88 -30.79 22.69
N LEU A 19 -35.54 -29.84 22.02
CA LEU A 19 -36.99 -29.87 21.78
C LEU A 19 -37.31 -30.91 20.70
N ILE A 20 -38.02 -31.97 21.09
CA ILE A 20 -38.47 -33.03 20.20
C ILE A 20 -40.01 -33.06 20.20
N PHE A 21 -40.63 -33.01 19.02
CA PHE A 21 -42.09 -32.99 18.91
C PHE A 21 -42.61 -33.68 17.64
N SER A 22 -43.88 -34.04 17.62
CA SER A 22 -44.60 -34.48 16.42
C SER A 22 -45.73 -33.51 16.08
N ALA A 23 -46.01 -33.35 14.78
CA ALA A 23 -47.07 -32.48 14.29
C ALA A 23 -48.02 -33.25 13.38
N ARG A 24 -49.32 -33.08 13.61
CA ARG A 24 -50.38 -33.59 12.74
C ARG A 24 -51.29 -32.47 12.28
N THR A 25 -51.47 -32.31 10.97
CA THR A 25 -52.33 -31.25 10.41
C THR A 25 -53.41 -31.79 9.50
N GLU A 26 -54.60 -31.19 9.54
CA GLU A 26 -55.70 -31.48 8.63
C GLU A 26 -56.14 -30.18 7.96
N ASN A 27 -56.12 -30.15 6.62
CA ASN A 27 -56.52 -29.00 5.81
C ASN A 27 -57.79 -29.31 5.02
N ASN A 28 -58.88 -28.63 5.37
CA ASN A 28 -60.15 -28.69 4.66
C ASN A 28 -60.30 -27.49 3.73
N ILE A 29 -60.28 -27.77 2.43
CA ILE A 29 -60.33 -26.80 1.34
C ILE A 29 -61.70 -26.82 0.68
N THR A 30 -62.35 -25.67 0.61
CA THR A 30 -63.62 -25.50 -0.10
C THR A 30 -63.51 -24.38 -1.12
N HIS A 31 -63.76 -24.72 -2.38
CA HIS A 31 -63.81 -23.76 -3.47
C HIS A 31 -65.25 -23.37 -3.81
N ARG A 32 -65.46 -22.06 -3.97
CA ARG A 32 -66.71 -21.43 -4.41
C ARG A 32 -66.38 -20.31 -5.39
N ARG A 33 -67.39 -19.75 -6.06
CA ARG A 33 -67.21 -18.67 -7.04
C ARG A 33 -66.33 -17.54 -6.48
N GLY A 34 -65.16 -17.35 -7.12
CA GLY A 34 -64.21 -16.28 -6.80
C GLY A 34 -63.38 -16.45 -5.52
N GLN A 35 -63.56 -17.54 -4.77
CA GLN A 35 -62.94 -17.69 -3.45
C GLN A 35 -62.64 -19.15 -3.08
N THR A 36 -61.47 -19.37 -2.49
CA THR A 36 -61.07 -20.64 -1.90
C THR A 36 -60.78 -20.42 -0.42
N GLU A 37 -61.49 -21.16 0.43
CA GLU A 37 -61.29 -21.17 1.89
C GLU A 37 -60.54 -22.44 2.30
N GLN A 38 -59.55 -22.29 3.18
CA GLN A 38 -58.73 -23.40 3.69
C GLN A 38 -58.66 -23.33 5.21
N ASN A 39 -59.26 -24.31 5.87
CA ASN A 39 -59.25 -24.41 7.33
C ASN A 39 -58.28 -25.50 7.75
N ILE A 40 -57.17 -25.10 8.37
CA ILE A 40 -56.13 -26.00 8.84
C ILE A 40 -56.25 -26.17 10.34
N SER A 41 -56.47 -27.38 10.81
CA SER A 41 -56.35 -27.74 12.23
C SER A 41 -55.06 -28.51 12.47
N GLY A 42 -54.28 -28.10 13.45
CA GLY A 42 -53.02 -28.74 13.82
C GLY A 42 -53.01 -29.20 15.27
N THR A 43 -52.41 -30.37 15.51
CA THR A 43 -52.09 -30.88 16.85
C THR A 43 -50.59 -31.16 16.90
N VAL A 44 -49.91 -30.48 17.83
CA VAL A 44 -48.47 -30.63 18.09
C VAL A 44 -48.32 -31.33 19.43
N LYS A 45 -47.60 -32.45 19.47
CA LYS A 45 -47.28 -33.16 20.71
C LYS A 45 -45.79 -33.03 20.98
N ILE A 46 -45.44 -32.24 21.99
CA ILE A 46 -44.07 -32.08 22.47
C ILE A 46 -43.73 -33.32 23.29
N LEU A 47 -42.73 -34.06 22.83
CA LEU A 47 -42.27 -35.34 23.38
C LEU A 47 -41.12 -35.13 24.37
N GLN A 48 -40.27 -34.13 24.13
CA GLN A 48 -39.16 -33.75 24.99
C GLN A 48 -38.91 -32.24 24.90
N GLY A 49 -38.50 -31.62 26.01
CA GLY A 49 -38.27 -30.18 26.12
C GLY A 49 -39.55 -29.35 26.28
N GLU A 50 -39.37 -28.03 26.28
CA GLU A 50 -40.42 -27.01 26.31
C GLU A 50 -40.02 -25.85 25.40
N THR A 51 -40.98 -25.12 24.84
CA THR A 51 -40.67 -24.05 23.87
C THR A 51 -41.51 -22.80 24.07
N ALA A 52 -40.86 -21.64 23.94
CA ALA A 52 -41.52 -20.35 23.90
C ALA A 52 -42.09 -20.02 22.51
N GLU A 53 -41.77 -20.80 21.48
CA GLU A 53 -42.32 -20.63 20.14
C GLU A 53 -42.45 -21.94 19.34
N LEU A 54 -43.50 -22.04 18.53
CA LEU A 54 -43.66 -23.09 17.53
C LEU A 54 -43.75 -22.45 16.14
N ARG A 55 -42.88 -22.86 15.23
CA ARG A 55 -42.76 -22.30 13.88
C ARG A 55 -43.08 -23.35 12.81
N PHE A 56 -43.91 -22.95 11.84
CA PHE A 56 -44.26 -23.76 10.67
C PHE A 56 -43.95 -22.99 9.40
N ALA A 57 -43.09 -23.52 8.53
CA ALA A 57 -42.92 -23.00 7.18
C ALA A 57 -44.22 -23.16 6.40
N VAL A 58 -44.72 -22.05 5.83
CA VAL A 58 -45.94 -22.03 5.03
C VAL A 58 -45.57 -22.20 3.57
N LYS A 59 -46.06 -23.27 2.94
CA LYS A 59 -46.00 -23.45 1.49
C LYS A 59 -47.39 -23.28 0.88
N GLY A 60 -47.46 -22.60 -0.26
CA GLY A 60 -48.72 -22.28 -0.95
C GLY A 60 -49.11 -20.80 -0.84
N LYS A 61 -49.97 -20.36 -1.77
CA LYS A 61 -50.52 -18.99 -1.79
C LYS A 61 -51.77 -18.96 -0.89
N GLY A 62 -51.88 -17.95 -0.03
CA GLY A 62 -52.88 -17.89 1.05
C GLY A 62 -52.70 -16.66 1.92
N THR A 63 -53.75 -15.89 2.18
CA THR A 63 -53.73 -14.86 3.24
C THR A 63 -54.26 -15.49 4.53
N LEU A 64 -53.53 -15.38 5.63
CA LEU A 64 -54.00 -15.84 6.95
C LEU A 64 -55.07 -14.86 7.43
N VAL A 65 -56.32 -15.34 7.54
CA VAL A 65 -57.48 -14.53 7.95
C VAL A 65 -57.63 -14.54 9.47
N SER A 66 -57.45 -15.71 10.09
CA SER A 66 -57.43 -15.85 11.54
C SER A 66 -56.68 -17.11 11.95
N ALA A 67 -56.13 -17.13 13.16
CA ALA A 67 -55.70 -18.36 13.82
C ALA A 67 -56.13 -18.35 15.29
N LYS A 68 -56.18 -19.52 15.91
CA LYS A 68 -56.50 -19.69 17.33
C LYS A 68 -55.67 -20.83 17.92
N SER A 69 -55.18 -20.63 19.13
CA SER A 69 -54.64 -21.68 20.01
C SER A 69 -54.94 -21.28 21.45
N GLU A 70 -55.31 -22.24 22.29
CA GLU A 70 -55.64 -21.96 23.70
C GLU A 70 -54.41 -21.65 24.55
N GLN A 71 -53.23 -22.07 24.10
CA GLN A 71 -51.97 -21.90 24.85
C GLN A 71 -51.12 -20.74 24.34
N ALA A 72 -51.27 -20.34 23.08
CA ALA A 72 -50.45 -19.27 22.49
C ALA A 72 -50.98 -17.90 22.94
N ILE A 73 -50.07 -17.03 23.38
CA ILE A 73 -50.38 -15.64 23.73
C ILE A 73 -50.46 -14.75 22.49
N GLU A 74 -49.77 -15.12 21.42
CA GLU A 74 -49.79 -14.42 20.14
C GLU A 74 -49.60 -15.43 19.00
N TRP A 75 -50.15 -15.13 17.83
CA TRP A 75 -49.90 -15.85 16.60
C TRP A 75 -49.73 -14.87 15.45
N GLY A 76 -48.98 -15.28 14.44
CA GLY A 76 -48.73 -14.40 13.31
C GLY A 76 -48.02 -15.08 12.16
N LEU A 77 -47.91 -14.33 11.08
CA LEU A 77 -47.17 -14.73 9.90
C LEU A 77 -45.92 -13.85 9.79
N ARG A 78 -44.73 -14.45 9.78
CA ARG A 78 -43.44 -13.75 9.67
C ARG A 78 -42.72 -14.17 8.40
N ASN A 79 -41.97 -13.24 7.81
CA ASN A 79 -41.07 -13.54 6.71
C ASN A 79 -39.64 -13.51 7.22
N ASP A 80 -38.82 -14.46 6.79
CA ASP A 80 -37.37 -14.34 6.98
C ASP A 80 -36.73 -13.43 5.91
N LYS A 81 -35.40 -13.25 6.00
CA LYS A 81 -34.62 -12.44 5.05
C LYS A 81 -34.65 -12.96 3.61
N SER A 82 -35.01 -14.23 3.41
CA SER A 82 -35.15 -14.86 2.08
C SER A 82 -36.57 -14.73 1.51
N GLY A 83 -37.51 -14.19 2.29
CA GLY A 83 -38.92 -14.08 1.91
C GLY A 83 -39.74 -15.36 2.19
N GLN A 84 -39.17 -16.37 2.85
CA GLN A 84 -39.91 -17.57 3.27
C GLN A 84 -40.89 -17.19 4.39
N ARG A 85 -42.15 -17.63 4.22
CA ARG A 85 -43.24 -17.36 5.15
C ARG A 85 -43.28 -18.42 6.26
N PHE A 86 -43.42 -17.98 7.50
CA PHE A 86 -43.60 -18.84 8.68
C PHE A 86 -44.87 -18.46 9.42
N PHE A 87 -45.69 -19.46 9.74
CA PHE A 87 -46.76 -19.35 10.72
C PHE A 87 -46.16 -19.66 12.09
N VAL A 88 -46.27 -18.70 13.01
CA VAL A 88 -45.63 -18.76 14.32
C VAL A 88 -46.69 -18.64 15.41
N LEU A 89 -46.59 -19.52 16.40
CA LEU A 89 -47.31 -19.45 17.67
C LEU A 89 -46.29 -19.08 18.75
N TRP A 90 -46.51 -17.98 19.46
CA TRP A 90 -45.70 -17.54 20.59
C TRP A 90 -46.38 -17.90 21.90
N PHE A 91 -45.58 -18.40 22.84
CA PHE A 91 -45.98 -18.78 24.18
C PHE A 91 -45.27 -17.87 25.18
N ASP A 92 -45.86 -17.72 26.36
CA ASP A 92 -45.25 -16.95 27.44
C ASP A 92 -43.89 -17.56 27.83
N PRO A 93 -42.77 -16.81 27.80
CA PRO A 93 -41.46 -17.33 28.21
C PRO A 93 -41.42 -17.85 29.64
N GLU A 94 -42.30 -17.36 30.54
CA GLU A 94 -42.45 -17.86 31.91
C GLU A 94 -43.34 -19.11 32.00
N LYS A 95 -44.11 -19.41 30.94
CA LYS A 95 -44.96 -20.62 30.80
C LYS A 95 -44.82 -21.22 29.39
N PRO A 96 -43.64 -21.76 29.06
CA PRO A 96 -43.38 -22.31 27.73
C PRO A 96 -44.32 -23.50 27.43
N ALA A 97 -44.62 -23.70 26.14
CA ALA A 97 -45.49 -24.79 25.71
C ALA A 97 -44.86 -26.15 26.03
N LYS A 98 -45.65 -27.02 26.68
CA LYS A 98 -45.31 -28.40 27.02
C LYS A 98 -46.54 -29.29 26.81
N GLY A 99 -46.33 -30.55 26.39
CA GLY A 99 -47.43 -31.48 26.12
C GLY A 99 -48.09 -31.23 24.76
N VAL A 100 -49.43 -31.12 24.72
CA VAL A 100 -50.19 -31.04 23.45
C VAL A 100 -50.65 -29.62 23.17
N VAL A 101 -50.20 -29.03 22.07
CA VAL A 101 -50.67 -27.74 21.55
C VAL A 101 -51.62 -28.00 20.38
N LYS A 102 -52.85 -27.49 20.48
CA LYS A 102 -53.80 -27.48 19.36
C LYS A 102 -53.93 -26.09 18.78
N PHE A 103 -54.07 -26.01 17.47
CA PHE A 103 -54.33 -24.76 16.78
C PHE A 103 -55.28 -24.94 15.61
N THR A 104 -55.96 -23.85 15.23
CA THR A 104 -56.64 -23.71 13.95
C THR A 104 -56.12 -22.48 13.23
N ALA A 105 -55.98 -22.56 11.91
CA ALA A 105 -55.56 -21.48 11.05
C ALA A 105 -56.46 -21.44 9.81
N HIS A 106 -57.07 -20.30 9.56
CA HIS A 106 -57.97 -20.07 8.42
C HIS A 106 -57.24 -19.23 7.38
N PHE A 107 -57.00 -19.83 6.22
CA PHE A 107 -56.43 -19.16 5.06
C PHE A 107 -57.49 -18.95 3.99
N ARG A 108 -57.43 -17.79 3.34
CA ARG A 108 -58.32 -17.41 2.23
C ARG A 108 -57.51 -17.00 1.02
N ASN A 109 -57.96 -17.45 -0.15
CA ASN A 109 -57.55 -16.90 -1.43
C ASN A 109 -58.76 -16.32 -2.16
N THR A 110 -58.65 -15.07 -2.59
CA THR A 110 -59.62 -14.41 -3.46
C THR A 110 -59.02 -14.35 -4.87
N HIS A 111 -59.73 -14.86 -5.87
CA HIS A 111 -59.23 -14.96 -7.24
C HIS A 111 -60.21 -14.29 -8.21
N ALA A 112 -59.67 -13.47 -9.12
CA ALA A 112 -60.46 -12.73 -10.10
C ALA A 112 -60.71 -13.48 -11.42
N GLN A 113 -60.09 -14.64 -11.64
CA GLN A 113 -60.11 -15.34 -12.93
C GLN A 113 -60.76 -16.73 -12.85
N THR A 114 -61.65 -17.01 -13.79
CA THR A 114 -62.12 -18.34 -14.15
C THR A 114 -60.96 -19.13 -14.77
N LYS A 115 -60.58 -20.27 -14.16
CA LYS A 115 -59.44 -21.18 -14.49
C LYS A 115 -58.09 -20.95 -13.77
N ALA A 116 -58.06 -20.30 -12.60
CA ALA A 116 -56.84 -20.25 -11.80
C ALA A 116 -56.40 -21.67 -11.34
N ALA A 117 -55.10 -22.00 -11.47
CA ALA A 117 -54.51 -23.16 -10.81
C ALA A 117 -54.39 -22.88 -9.31
N LEU A 118 -55.15 -23.60 -8.49
CA LEU A 118 -55.28 -23.38 -7.05
C LEU A 118 -54.37 -24.35 -6.31
N GLY A 119 -53.73 -23.90 -5.23
CA GLY A 119 -52.84 -24.72 -4.40
C GLY A 119 -53.32 -24.82 -2.96
N ALA A 120 -53.17 -26.00 -2.37
CA ALA A 120 -53.32 -26.22 -0.93
C ALA A 120 -52.19 -25.52 -0.17
N VAL A 121 -52.53 -24.88 0.95
CA VAL A 121 -51.57 -24.39 1.93
C VAL A 121 -51.14 -25.55 2.81
N SER A 122 -49.83 -25.76 2.94
CA SER A 122 -49.25 -26.74 3.85
C SER A 122 -48.34 -26.07 4.89
N LEU A 123 -48.38 -26.62 6.11
CA LEU A 123 -47.61 -26.13 7.26
C LEU A 123 -46.56 -27.19 7.62
N SER A 124 -45.29 -26.88 7.39
CA SER A 124 -44.17 -27.79 7.71
C SER A 124 -43.47 -27.33 8.99
N PRO A 125 -43.46 -28.12 10.07
CA PRO A 125 -42.80 -27.73 11.32
C PRO A 125 -41.31 -27.44 11.12
N GLN A 126 -40.75 -26.51 11.89
CA GLN A 126 -39.33 -26.16 11.88
C GLN A 126 -38.68 -26.57 13.20
N GLY A 127 -37.66 -27.45 13.16
CA GLY A 127 -36.98 -28.03 14.33
C GLY A 127 -36.73 -29.55 14.17
N GLU A 128 -36.15 -30.20 15.19
CA GLU A 128 -36.00 -31.67 15.27
C GLU A 128 -37.36 -32.36 15.54
N ALA A 129 -38.28 -32.28 14.58
CA ALA A 129 -39.58 -32.93 14.65
C ALA A 129 -39.48 -34.41 14.20
N VAL A 130 -39.96 -35.34 15.03
CA VAL A 130 -39.84 -36.79 14.79
C VAL A 130 -40.77 -37.26 13.69
N LEU A 131 -41.96 -36.65 13.58
CA LEU A 131 -43.02 -37.04 12.63
C LEU A 131 -43.86 -35.82 12.23
N ASN A 132 -44.07 -35.65 10.92
CA ASN A 132 -45.02 -34.70 10.34
C ASN A 132 -45.99 -35.45 9.42
N ALA A 133 -47.29 -35.46 9.75
CA ALA A 133 -48.29 -36.18 8.98
C ALA A 133 -49.62 -35.42 8.91
N GLY A 134 -50.48 -35.75 7.96
CA GLY A 134 -51.73 -35.02 7.82
C GLY A 134 -52.65 -35.45 6.70
N LEU A 135 -53.78 -34.75 6.61
CA LEU A 135 -54.81 -34.94 5.60
C LEU A 135 -55.11 -33.60 4.90
N ILE A 136 -55.32 -33.63 3.58
CA ILE A 136 -55.77 -32.51 2.78
C ILE A 136 -57.02 -32.96 2.02
N THR A 137 -58.13 -32.27 2.23
CA THR A 137 -59.40 -32.55 1.55
C THR A 137 -59.85 -31.35 0.73
N VAL A 138 -60.12 -31.57 -0.55
CA VAL A 138 -60.54 -30.54 -1.51
C VAL A 138 -61.98 -30.80 -1.95
N THR A 139 -62.84 -29.80 -1.79
CA THR A 139 -64.27 -29.85 -2.14
C THR A 139 -64.68 -28.62 -2.96
N THR A 140 -65.69 -28.77 -3.81
CA THR A 140 -66.30 -27.67 -4.58
C THR A 140 -67.79 -27.51 -4.24
N SER A 141 -68.34 -26.31 -4.47
CA SER A 141 -69.80 -26.12 -4.52
C SER A 141 -70.41 -26.73 -5.78
N ALA A 142 -71.70 -27.09 -5.73
CA ALA A 142 -72.43 -27.61 -6.90
C ALA A 142 -72.31 -26.67 -8.12
N GLY A 143 -72.12 -27.24 -9.31
CA GLY A 143 -71.93 -26.51 -10.57
C GLY A 143 -70.48 -26.28 -10.99
N TYR A 144 -69.52 -26.92 -10.31
CA TYR A 144 -68.10 -26.88 -10.64
C TYR A 144 -67.54 -28.29 -10.86
N ASP A 145 -66.76 -28.45 -11.92
CA ASP A 145 -65.96 -29.65 -12.18
C ASP A 145 -64.59 -29.49 -11.51
N LEU A 146 -64.28 -30.38 -10.56
CA LEU A 146 -63.03 -30.39 -9.81
C LEU A 146 -62.03 -31.37 -10.44
N ALA A 147 -60.85 -30.89 -10.81
CA ALA A 147 -59.73 -31.70 -11.27
C ALA A 147 -58.47 -31.43 -10.42
N ILE A 148 -57.76 -32.48 -10.03
CA ILE A 148 -56.48 -32.37 -9.33
C ILE A 148 -55.37 -32.26 -10.35
N THR A 149 -54.58 -31.19 -10.27
CA THR A 149 -53.52 -30.85 -11.23
C THR A 149 -52.12 -31.16 -10.70
N LYS A 150 -51.96 -31.32 -9.38
CA LYS A 150 -50.70 -31.74 -8.75
C LYS A 150 -50.98 -32.47 -7.43
N ALA A 151 -50.23 -33.54 -7.14
CA ALA A 151 -50.35 -34.29 -5.89
C ALA A 151 -49.00 -34.97 -5.54
N ASN A 152 -48.02 -34.16 -5.09
CA ASN A 152 -46.68 -34.64 -4.74
C ASN A 152 -46.54 -34.83 -3.23
N GLY A 153 -45.85 -35.90 -2.82
CA GLY A 153 -45.62 -36.20 -1.40
C GLY A 153 -46.89 -36.59 -0.63
N VAL A 154 -47.95 -36.98 -1.35
CA VAL A 154 -49.25 -37.37 -0.79
C VAL A 154 -49.77 -38.66 -1.44
N THR A 155 -50.66 -39.35 -0.75
CA THR A 155 -51.40 -40.51 -1.28
C THR A 155 -52.88 -40.23 -1.22
N ARG A 156 -53.60 -40.48 -2.33
CA ARG A 156 -55.07 -40.28 -2.36
C ARG A 156 -55.76 -41.32 -1.47
N VAL A 157 -56.72 -40.88 -0.68
CA VAL A 157 -57.54 -41.76 0.18
C VAL A 157 -59.01 -41.64 -0.19
N ALA A 158 -59.68 -42.79 -0.34
CA ALA A 158 -61.11 -42.85 -0.64
C ALA A 158 -62.00 -42.67 0.60
N LYS A 159 -61.42 -42.78 1.81
CA LYS A 159 -62.08 -42.60 3.11
C LYS A 159 -61.10 -41.92 4.07
N GLY A 160 -61.51 -40.85 4.73
CA GLY A 160 -60.84 -40.39 5.95
C GLY A 160 -61.11 -41.39 7.08
N LEU A 161 -60.15 -41.55 8.00
CA LEU A 161 -60.40 -42.27 9.24
C LEU A 161 -61.51 -41.51 10.01
N ASP A 162 -62.65 -42.18 10.24
CA ASP A 162 -63.81 -41.78 11.07
C ASP A 162 -64.92 -40.85 10.55
N GLN A 163 -65.25 -40.80 9.24
CA GLN A 163 -66.51 -40.12 8.82
C GLN A 163 -67.33 -40.83 7.72
N SER A 164 -68.66 -40.82 7.90
CA SER A 164 -69.73 -41.32 7.00
C SER A 164 -69.81 -40.58 5.64
N PRO A 165 -70.33 -41.21 4.57
CA PRO A 165 -70.21 -40.71 3.21
C PRO A 165 -71.00 -39.41 2.96
N SER A 166 -70.30 -38.34 2.58
CA SER A 166 -70.93 -37.10 2.12
C SER A 166 -71.40 -37.23 0.66
N LYS A 167 -72.71 -37.07 0.44
CA LYS A 167 -73.36 -36.93 -0.87
C LYS A 167 -73.01 -35.59 -1.55
N LEU A 168 -71.75 -35.34 -1.87
CA LEU A 168 -71.33 -34.15 -2.62
C LEU A 168 -70.52 -34.55 -3.87
N PRO A 169 -70.86 -34.03 -5.07
CA PRO A 169 -70.09 -34.28 -6.27
C PRO A 169 -68.72 -33.58 -6.16
N GLY A 170 -67.63 -34.30 -6.48
CA GLY A 170 -66.28 -33.73 -6.62
C GLY A 170 -65.55 -33.40 -5.30
N SER A 171 -65.25 -34.41 -4.47
CA SER A 171 -64.33 -34.30 -3.32
C SER A 171 -63.08 -35.19 -3.50
N TYR A 172 -61.89 -34.68 -3.17
CA TYR A 172 -60.63 -35.44 -3.17
C TYR A 172 -59.91 -35.29 -1.83
N SER A 173 -59.56 -36.41 -1.21
CA SER A 173 -58.79 -36.44 0.04
C SER A 173 -57.41 -37.08 -0.17
N PHE A 174 -56.38 -36.50 0.46
CA PHE A 174 -54.98 -36.87 0.34
C PHE A 174 -54.31 -36.95 1.70
N GLN A 175 -53.63 -38.06 2.00
CA GLN A 175 -52.84 -38.23 3.23
C GLN A 175 -51.34 -38.05 2.95
N PHE A 176 -50.58 -37.55 3.93
CA PHE A 176 -49.12 -37.46 3.86
C PHE A 176 -48.47 -37.84 5.19
N SER A 177 -47.23 -38.35 5.12
CA SER A 177 -46.40 -38.66 6.28
C SER A 177 -44.93 -38.49 5.89
N GLY A 178 -44.15 -37.75 6.68
CA GLY A 178 -42.72 -37.52 6.49
C GLY A 178 -42.32 -36.63 5.31
N ALA A 179 -43.24 -36.33 4.39
CA ALA A 179 -43.03 -35.45 3.25
C ALA A 179 -43.78 -34.12 3.42
N THR A 180 -43.29 -33.06 2.76
CA THR A 180 -44.05 -31.79 2.66
C THR A 180 -45.06 -31.92 1.50
N PRO A 181 -46.37 -31.87 1.76
CA PRO A 181 -47.38 -32.16 0.75
C PRO A 181 -47.56 -30.98 -0.21
N GLU A 182 -47.70 -31.29 -1.50
CA GLU A 182 -48.07 -30.32 -2.53
C GLU A 182 -49.28 -30.83 -3.32
N VAL A 183 -50.45 -30.24 -3.02
CA VAL A 183 -51.70 -30.52 -3.72
C VAL A 183 -52.15 -29.27 -4.47
N ALA A 184 -52.41 -29.39 -5.78
CA ALA A 184 -52.98 -28.35 -6.60
C ALA A 184 -54.18 -28.87 -7.39
N PHE A 185 -55.14 -27.98 -7.68
CA PHE A 185 -56.39 -28.31 -8.32
C PHE A 185 -56.94 -27.17 -9.19
N THR A 186 -57.83 -27.50 -10.12
CA THR A 186 -58.64 -26.56 -10.89
C THR A 186 -60.11 -26.85 -10.64
N ALA A 187 -60.90 -25.78 -10.57
CA ALA A 187 -62.36 -25.85 -10.48
C ALA A 187 -62.95 -25.01 -11.61
N ILE A 188 -63.73 -25.64 -12.50
CA ILE A 188 -64.28 -25.02 -13.71
C ILE A 188 -65.81 -25.09 -13.64
N GLU A 189 -66.49 -23.97 -13.90
CA GLU A 189 -67.96 -23.93 -13.92
C GLU A 189 -68.51 -24.75 -15.10
N SER A 190 -69.42 -25.68 -14.83
CA SER A 190 -69.81 -26.74 -15.78
C SER A 190 -70.68 -26.24 -16.97
N ASP A 191 -71.37 -25.09 -16.84
CA ASP A 191 -72.04 -24.36 -17.94
C ASP A 191 -72.14 -22.86 -17.59
N PRO A 192 -71.20 -22.01 -18.05
CA PRO A 192 -71.07 -20.63 -17.57
C PRO A 192 -72.08 -19.63 -18.15
N ASP A 193 -72.85 -19.97 -19.20
CA ASP A 193 -73.69 -19.01 -19.94
C ASP A 193 -75.21 -19.28 -19.89
N ALA A 194 -75.67 -20.49 -19.55
CA ALA A 194 -77.10 -20.83 -19.59
C ALA A 194 -78.02 -20.06 -18.62
N ASN A 195 -77.47 -19.48 -17.55
CA ASN A 195 -78.21 -18.70 -16.55
C ASN A 195 -77.88 -17.19 -16.56
N ARG A 196 -77.09 -16.72 -17.52
CA ARG A 196 -76.74 -15.30 -17.61
C ARG A 196 -77.87 -14.50 -18.24
N ILE A 197 -78.17 -13.38 -17.61
CA ILE A 197 -79.04 -12.33 -18.12
C ILE A 197 -78.12 -11.16 -18.49
N PHE A 198 -78.17 -10.70 -19.74
CA PHE A 198 -77.36 -9.58 -20.21
C PHE A 198 -78.19 -8.30 -20.19
N PHE A 199 -77.57 -7.18 -19.87
CA PHE A 199 -78.16 -5.85 -19.98
C PHE A 199 -77.34 -5.07 -21.01
N ASP A 200 -77.89 -4.95 -22.21
CA ASP A 200 -77.28 -4.28 -23.36
C ASP A 200 -77.88 -2.88 -23.53
N GLU A 201 -77.23 -2.03 -24.31
CA GLU A 201 -77.65 -0.64 -24.56
C GLU A 201 -77.87 0.20 -23.29
N PHE A 202 -77.06 -0.05 -22.25
CA PHE A 202 -77.11 0.70 -21.00
C PHE A 202 -76.93 2.21 -21.23
N ASP A 203 -77.92 2.99 -20.80
CA ASP A 203 -77.88 4.46 -20.78
C ASP A 203 -78.45 4.95 -19.45
N LEU A 204 -77.58 5.47 -18.57
CA LEU A 204 -77.98 6.05 -17.30
C LEU A 204 -77.86 7.58 -17.36
N LYS A 205 -78.98 8.27 -17.19
CA LYS A 205 -79.03 9.74 -17.16
C LYS A 205 -79.45 10.21 -15.78
N GLY A 206 -78.63 11.04 -15.15
CA GLY A 206 -78.91 11.70 -13.88
C GLY A 206 -79.18 13.19 -14.08
N ARG A 207 -80.18 13.71 -13.37
CA ARG A 207 -80.47 15.15 -13.27
C ARG A 207 -80.60 15.55 -11.81
N LEU A 208 -79.82 16.55 -11.39
CA LEU A 208 -79.99 17.22 -10.10
C LEU A 208 -80.77 18.52 -10.31
N ALA A 209 -81.95 18.62 -9.71
CA ALA A 209 -82.77 19.82 -9.71
C ALA A 209 -83.52 19.94 -8.39
N ASP A 210 -83.62 21.15 -7.84
CA ASP A 210 -84.37 21.46 -6.61
C ASP A 210 -84.04 20.53 -5.42
N GLY A 211 -82.77 20.12 -5.29
CA GLY A 211 -82.30 19.23 -4.22
C GLY A 211 -82.69 17.76 -4.38
N VAL A 212 -83.21 17.35 -5.53
CA VAL A 212 -83.57 15.96 -5.85
C VAL A 212 -82.68 15.43 -6.97
N ALA A 213 -82.10 14.24 -6.76
CA ALA A 213 -81.28 13.55 -7.76
C ALA A 213 -82.12 12.47 -8.46
N VAL A 214 -82.62 12.79 -9.65
CA VAL A 214 -83.47 11.91 -10.47
C VAL A 214 -82.61 11.17 -11.49
N PHE A 215 -82.86 9.88 -11.68
CA PHE A 215 -82.15 9.03 -12.62
C PHE A 215 -83.11 8.26 -13.52
N THR A 216 -82.74 8.14 -14.79
CA THR A 216 -83.41 7.29 -15.78
C THR A 216 -82.40 6.26 -16.30
N LEU A 217 -82.71 4.98 -16.13
CA LEU A 217 -81.96 3.85 -16.66
C LEU A 217 -82.72 3.23 -17.83
N ASN A 218 -82.13 3.27 -19.01
CA ASN A 218 -82.65 2.59 -20.21
C ASN A 218 -81.69 1.47 -20.67
N GLY A 219 -82.25 0.44 -21.30
CA GLY A 219 -81.50 -0.60 -22.00
C GLY A 219 -82.35 -1.82 -22.38
N MET A 220 -81.71 -2.83 -22.93
CA MET A 220 -82.32 -4.09 -23.38
C MET A 220 -81.81 -5.24 -22.52
N VAL A 221 -82.72 -6.05 -21.97
CA VAL A 221 -82.38 -7.22 -21.15
C VAL A 221 -82.54 -8.49 -21.96
N GLU A 222 -81.45 -9.23 -22.21
CA GLU A 222 -81.44 -10.54 -22.85
C GLU A 222 -81.46 -11.66 -21.79
N VAL A 223 -82.56 -12.41 -21.71
CA VAL A 223 -82.71 -13.57 -20.82
C VAL A 223 -82.59 -14.85 -21.65
N ARG A 224 -81.48 -15.57 -21.50
CA ARG A 224 -81.23 -16.79 -22.30
C ARG A 224 -81.91 -18.05 -21.76
N HIS A 225 -82.17 -18.09 -20.46
CA HIS A 225 -82.75 -19.28 -19.83
C HIS A 225 -84.26 -19.40 -20.14
N ALA A 226 -84.70 -20.57 -20.62
CA ALA A 226 -86.08 -20.79 -21.09
C ALA A 226 -87.15 -20.57 -20.00
N ARG A 227 -86.81 -20.78 -18.72
CA ARG A 227 -87.72 -20.53 -17.57
C ARG A 227 -87.66 -19.10 -17.03
N GLY A 228 -87.06 -18.18 -17.79
CA GLY A 228 -86.82 -16.81 -17.36
C GLY A 228 -85.72 -16.69 -16.32
N GLY A 229 -85.68 -15.56 -15.62
CA GLY A 229 -84.63 -15.25 -14.66
C GLY A 229 -84.88 -13.96 -13.88
N LYS A 230 -84.02 -13.66 -12.91
CA LYS A 230 -84.12 -12.48 -12.05
C LYS A 230 -82.89 -11.61 -12.21
N LEU A 231 -83.09 -10.31 -12.43
CA LEU A 231 -82.02 -9.33 -12.64
C LEU A 231 -82.12 -8.20 -11.62
N PRO A 232 -81.19 -8.08 -10.67
CA PRO A 232 -81.06 -6.89 -9.84
C PRO A 232 -80.74 -5.68 -10.71
N VAL A 233 -81.56 -4.63 -10.65
CA VAL A 233 -81.44 -3.48 -11.56
C VAL A 233 -81.06 -2.18 -10.88
N VAL A 234 -81.58 -1.93 -9.68
CA VAL A 234 -81.27 -0.75 -8.88
C VAL A 234 -81.23 -1.18 -7.42
N PHE A 235 -80.23 -0.78 -6.64
CA PHE A 235 -80.13 -1.19 -5.24
C PHE A 235 -79.41 -0.18 -4.34
N GLY A 236 -79.58 -0.32 -3.03
CA GLY A 236 -79.02 0.60 -2.03
C GLY A 236 -79.81 1.91 -1.94
N GLY A 237 -79.11 3.05 -1.86
CA GLY A 237 -79.70 4.37 -1.62
C GLY A 237 -80.49 4.96 -2.80
N ALA A 238 -81.33 4.17 -3.48
CA ALA A 238 -82.19 4.59 -4.57
C ALA A 238 -83.59 3.99 -4.43
N ALA A 239 -84.61 4.73 -4.86
CA ALA A 239 -86.01 4.31 -4.84
C ALA A 239 -86.67 4.55 -6.20
N LEU A 240 -87.33 3.53 -6.78
CA LEU A 240 -88.06 3.69 -8.04
C LEU A 240 -89.15 4.77 -7.90
N ALA A 241 -89.18 5.71 -8.85
CA ALA A 241 -90.17 6.78 -8.91
C ALA A 241 -91.55 6.25 -9.36
N SER A 242 -91.55 5.19 -10.17
CA SER A 242 -92.75 4.43 -10.55
C SER A 242 -92.39 2.99 -10.91
N ILE A 243 -93.39 2.08 -10.86
CA ILE A 243 -93.25 0.70 -11.35
C ILE A 243 -93.67 0.69 -12.82
N PRO A 244 -92.82 0.22 -13.76
CA PRO A 244 -93.19 0.15 -15.17
C PRO A 244 -94.44 -0.71 -15.38
N ALA A 245 -95.43 -0.16 -16.10
CA ALA A 245 -96.64 -0.88 -16.48
C ALA A 245 -96.37 -1.76 -17.72
N THR A 246 -95.65 -2.87 -17.55
CA THR A 246 -95.34 -3.83 -18.62
C THR A 246 -95.83 -5.25 -18.28
N LYS A 247 -96.08 -6.06 -19.32
CA LYS A 247 -96.35 -7.50 -19.19
C LYS A 247 -95.07 -8.36 -19.29
N ASP A 248 -93.94 -7.74 -19.61
CA ASP A 248 -92.68 -8.41 -19.94
C ASP A 248 -91.93 -8.94 -18.71
N TYR A 249 -92.01 -8.19 -17.60
CA TYR A 249 -91.37 -8.54 -16.33
C TYR A 249 -92.16 -7.99 -15.14
N LYS A 250 -91.92 -8.57 -13.97
CA LYS A 250 -92.42 -8.05 -12.69
C LYS A 250 -91.29 -7.40 -11.91
N VAL A 251 -91.59 -6.32 -11.19
CA VAL A 251 -90.62 -5.68 -10.29
C VAL A 251 -90.82 -6.22 -8.87
N GLY A 252 -89.79 -6.87 -8.33
CA GLY A 252 -89.69 -7.24 -6.92
C GLY A 252 -88.81 -6.24 -6.17
N PHE A 253 -89.10 -6.03 -4.88
CA PHE A 253 -88.24 -5.24 -3.98
C PHE A 253 -87.97 -6.03 -2.70
N SER A 254 -86.69 -6.22 -2.37
CA SER A 254 -86.25 -6.90 -1.15
C SER A 254 -84.85 -6.44 -0.77
N GLY A 255 -84.59 -6.18 0.52
CA GLY A 255 -83.25 -5.83 1.03
C GLY A 255 -82.59 -4.64 0.31
N GLU A 256 -83.33 -3.54 0.13
CA GLU A 256 -82.91 -2.35 -0.63
C GLU A 256 -82.60 -2.61 -2.12
N THR A 257 -83.06 -3.73 -2.70
CA THR A 257 -82.76 -4.10 -4.09
C THR A 257 -84.05 -4.26 -4.89
N TYR A 258 -84.15 -3.52 -6.01
CA TYR A 258 -85.15 -3.73 -7.04
C TYR A 258 -84.65 -4.78 -8.03
N THR A 259 -85.47 -5.81 -8.25
CA THR A 259 -85.17 -6.95 -9.11
C THR A 259 -86.26 -7.08 -10.18
N LEU A 260 -85.87 -7.17 -11.44
CA LEU A 260 -86.77 -7.55 -12.52
C LEU A 260 -86.87 -9.06 -12.61
N GLU A 261 -88.09 -9.58 -12.60
CA GLU A 261 -88.37 -11.01 -12.72
C GLU A 261 -89.03 -11.29 -14.08
N PHE A 262 -88.32 -12.05 -14.92
CA PHE A 262 -88.77 -12.48 -16.23
C PHE A 262 -89.29 -13.90 -16.15
N ALA A 263 -90.46 -14.17 -16.72
CA ALA A 263 -91.10 -15.49 -16.64
C ALA A 263 -90.59 -16.49 -17.70
N LYS A 264 -90.00 -16.00 -18.79
CA LYS A 264 -89.50 -16.80 -19.93
C LYS A 264 -88.23 -16.15 -20.50
N GLY A 265 -87.50 -16.90 -21.33
CA GLY A 265 -86.38 -16.36 -22.10
C GLY A 265 -86.85 -15.44 -23.22
N GLY A 266 -86.04 -14.44 -23.57
CA GLY A 266 -86.36 -13.40 -24.56
C GLY A 266 -85.54 -12.12 -24.33
N THR A 267 -85.71 -11.14 -25.22
CA THR A 267 -85.10 -9.81 -25.09
C THR A 267 -86.17 -8.77 -24.77
N TYR A 268 -85.98 -7.99 -23.71
CA TYR A 268 -87.00 -7.11 -23.14
C TYR A 268 -86.48 -5.68 -22.96
N PRO A 269 -87.22 -4.64 -23.39
CA PRO A 269 -86.84 -3.26 -23.12
C PRO A 269 -87.08 -2.89 -21.65
N VAL A 270 -86.11 -2.23 -21.03
CA VAL A 270 -86.18 -1.74 -19.65
C VAL A 270 -85.98 -0.24 -19.64
N ALA A 271 -86.94 0.47 -19.04
CA ALA A 271 -86.88 1.89 -18.76
C ALA A 271 -87.34 2.11 -17.31
N LEU A 272 -86.41 2.52 -16.45
CA LEU A 272 -86.66 2.72 -15.02
C LEU A 272 -86.31 4.14 -14.62
N GLU A 273 -87.24 4.79 -13.92
CA GLU A 273 -87.00 6.08 -13.29
C GLU A 273 -86.91 5.89 -11.77
N PHE A 274 -85.90 6.49 -11.14
CA PHE A 274 -85.67 6.38 -9.71
C PHE A 274 -84.97 7.61 -9.13
N HIS A 275 -85.17 7.84 -7.84
CA HIS A 275 -84.53 8.91 -7.11
C HIS A 275 -83.40 8.35 -6.25
N ALA A 276 -82.24 9.00 -6.27
CA ALA A 276 -81.13 8.67 -5.38
C ALA A 276 -81.23 9.47 -4.07
N ARG A 277 -81.00 8.80 -2.94
CA ARG A 277 -80.90 9.44 -1.62
C ARG A 277 -79.62 10.27 -1.55
N ILE A 278 -79.79 11.57 -1.30
CA ILE A 278 -78.68 12.48 -1.01
C ILE A 278 -78.41 12.47 0.49
N LEU A 279 -77.15 12.25 0.88
CA LEU A 279 -76.67 12.29 2.26
C LEU A 279 -75.65 13.41 2.39
N GLU A 280 -75.86 14.33 3.34
CA GLU A 280 -74.88 15.37 3.67
C GLU A 280 -74.00 14.94 4.86
N LYS A 281 -72.68 15.03 4.71
CA LYS A 281 -71.70 14.79 5.79
C LYS A 281 -70.44 15.66 5.60
N ASP A 282 -70.02 16.38 6.63
CA ASP A 282 -68.84 17.28 6.63
C ASP A 282 -68.90 18.38 5.52
N GLY A 283 -70.11 18.84 5.22
CA GLY A 283 -70.41 19.80 4.15
C GLY A 283 -70.27 19.23 2.74
N TRP A 284 -70.24 17.90 2.59
CA TRP A 284 -70.31 17.21 1.30
C TRP A 284 -71.65 16.51 1.17
N ASN A 285 -72.34 16.76 0.06
CA ASN A 285 -73.46 15.96 -0.40
C ASN A 285 -72.94 14.71 -1.11
N ASN A 286 -73.61 13.57 -0.92
CA ASN A 286 -73.24 12.29 -1.51
C ASN A 286 -74.46 11.53 -1.98
N ILE A 287 -74.40 10.99 -3.19
CA ILE A 287 -75.28 9.92 -3.65
C ILE A 287 -74.49 8.62 -3.74
N ASP A 288 -75.10 7.52 -3.32
CA ASP A 288 -74.49 6.20 -3.39
C ASP A 288 -75.56 5.11 -3.55
N PHE A 289 -75.64 4.58 -4.77
CA PHE A 289 -76.55 3.49 -5.12
C PHE A 289 -75.90 2.55 -6.14
N GLY A 290 -76.44 1.33 -6.21
CA GLY A 290 -76.08 0.32 -7.17
C GLY A 290 -77.01 0.28 -8.38
N VAL A 291 -76.46 -0.06 -9.54
CA VAL A 291 -77.21 -0.28 -10.78
C VAL A 291 -76.73 -1.52 -11.50
N VAL A 292 -77.59 -2.09 -12.33
CA VAL A 292 -77.32 -3.30 -13.12
C VAL A 292 -75.93 -3.29 -13.77
N PRO A 293 -75.19 -4.42 -13.73
CA PRO A 293 -73.95 -4.55 -14.49
C PRO A 293 -74.25 -4.71 -15.99
N ALA A 294 -73.44 -4.07 -16.83
CA ALA A 294 -73.49 -4.14 -18.29
C ALA A 294 -72.06 -4.05 -18.87
N ALA A 295 -71.87 -4.46 -20.12
CA ALA A 295 -70.54 -4.46 -20.78
C ALA A 295 -69.98 -3.04 -20.97
N LEU A 296 -70.83 -2.07 -21.28
CA LEU A 296 -70.52 -0.64 -21.35
C LEU A 296 -71.54 0.11 -20.48
N ARG A 297 -71.08 1.00 -19.61
CA ARG A 297 -71.95 1.69 -18.64
C ARG A 297 -71.79 3.21 -18.69
N PRO A 298 -72.24 3.87 -19.79
CA PRO A 298 -72.20 5.32 -19.88
C PRO A 298 -73.19 5.96 -18.89
N VAL A 299 -72.74 7.06 -18.28
CA VAL A 299 -73.51 7.87 -17.35
C VAL A 299 -73.39 9.33 -17.72
N LYS A 300 -74.52 10.01 -17.85
CA LYS A 300 -74.57 11.46 -18.07
C LYS A 300 -75.23 12.14 -16.89
N LEU A 301 -74.52 13.03 -16.22
CA LEU A 301 -75.04 13.80 -15.08
C LEU A 301 -75.20 15.27 -15.48
N SER A 302 -76.42 15.80 -15.30
CA SER A 302 -76.80 17.16 -15.67
C SER A 302 -77.42 17.91 -14.49
N GLY A 303 -77.25 19.23 -14.42
CA GLY A 303 -77.76 20.05 -13.31
C GLY A 303 -76.90 20.03 -12.04
N TRP A 304 -75.77 19.32 -12.04
CA TRP A 304 -74.73 19.50 -11.02
C TRP A 304 -74.01 20.85 -11.26
N PRO A 305 -73.72 21.64 -10.21
CA PRO A 305 -73.05 22.94 -10.39
C PRO A 305 -71.63 22.79 -10.96
N SER A 306 -71.19 23.74 -11.78
CA SER A 306 -69.85 23.72 -12.40
C SER A 306 -68.69 23.90 -11.42
N GLU A 307 -68.93 24.52 -10.25
CA GLU A 307 -67.94 24.82 -9.21
C GLU A 307 -68.07 23.89 -7.99
N ILE A 308 -67.91 22.59 -8.22
CA ILE A 308 -67.88 21.56 -7.17
C ILE A 308 -66.58 20.76 -7.23
N SER A 309 -66.11 20.31 -6.08
CA SER A 309 -65.16 19.19 -6.06
C SER A 309 -65.97 17.91 -6.24
N PHE A 310 -65.71 17.18 -7.32
CA PHE A 310 -66.41 15.96 -7.70
C PHE A 310 -65.49 14.77 -7.47
N ASP A 311 -65.75 13.97 -6.42
CA ASP A 311 -65.04 12.71 -6.17
C ASP A 311 -65.96 11.54 -6.57
N ALA A 312 -65.69 10.99 -7.75
CA ALA A 312 -66.34 9.77 -8.22
C ALA A 312 -65.40 8.58 -8.07
N GLN A 313 -65.55 7.86 -6.95
CA GLN A 313 -64.70 6.70 -6.63
C GLN A 313 -65.06 5.43 -7.42
N SER A 314 -66.21 5.45 -8.09
CA SER A 314 -66.76 4.29 -8.79
C SER A 314 -66.91 4.48 -10.31
N ALA A 315 -66.36 5.54 -10.88
CA ALA A 315 -66.41 5.84 -12.31
C ALA A 315 -65.05 6.24 -12.91
N SER A 316 -64.97 6.27 -14.24
CA SER A 316 -63.84 6.79 -15.01
C SER A 316 -63.66 8.29 -14.77
N LYS A 317 -62.49 8.82 -15.14
CA LYS A 317 -62.25 10.27 -15.17
C LYS A 317 -63.33 10.95 -16.05
N GLN A 318 -64.04 11.91 -15.48
CA GLN A 318 -65.14 12.62 -16.13
C GLN A 318 -64.65 13.55 -17.24
N VAL A 319 -65.43 13.65 -18.32
CA VAL A 319 -65.30 14.67 -19.36
C VAL A 319 -66.50 15.61 -19.24
N ILE A 320 -66.24 16.92 -19.14
CA ILE A 320 -67.30 17.92 -19.02
C ILE A 320 -67.55 18.52 -20.40
N LYS A 321 -68.80 18.46 -20.88
CA LYS A 321 -69.26 19.11 -22.12
C LYS A 321 -70.56 19.85 -21.82
N ASP A 322 -70.60 21.16 -22.06
CA ASP A 322 -71.79 22.00 -21.88
C ASP A 322 -72.48 21.86 -20.50
N GLY A 323 -71.67 21.71 -19.43
CA GLY A 323 -72.18 21.53 -18.06
C GLY A 323 -72.75 20.13 -17.76
N VAL A 324 -72.60 19.17 -18.68
CA VAL A 324 -72.92 17.76 -18.48
C VAL A 324 -71.65 16.97 -18.22
N TYR A 325 -71.66 16.16 -17.16
CA TYR A 325 -70.56 15.25 -16.84
C TYR A 325 -70.80 13.91 -17.54
N ASP A 326 -69.90 13.58 -18.46
CA ASP A 326 -69.90 12.31 -19.20
C ASP A 326 -68.82 11.38 -18.61
N LEU A 327 -69.24 10.22 -18.14
CA LEU A 327 -68.38 9.25 -17.44
C LEU A 327 -68.87 7.81 -17.66
N PHE A 328 -67.97 6.86 -17.46
CA PHE A 328 -68.28 5.43 -17.52
C PHE A 328 -68.17 4.82 -16.12
N LEU A 329 -69.14 4.02 -15.69
CA LEU A 329 -69.01 3.29 -14.43
C LEU A 329 -67.88 2.27 -14.52
N THR A 330 -67.10 2.15 -13.46
CA THR A 330 -66.12 1.07 -13.31
C THR A 330 -66.84 -0.28 -13.18
N PRO A 331 -66.14 -1.44 -13.23
CA PRO A 331 -66.75 -2.75 -12.99
C PRO A 331 -67.33 -2.95 -11.58
N ARG A 332 -67.29 -1.92 -10.71
CA ARG A 332 -68.02 -1.91 -9.43
C ARG A 332 -69.48 -1.58 -9.71
N ASP A 333 -70.41 -2.32 -9.12
CA ASP A 333 -71.84 -2.20 -9.41
C ASP A 333 -72.50 -0.94 -8.81
N ARG A 334 -71.73 0.11 -8.48
CA ARG A 334 -72.20 1.31 -7.76
C ARG A 334 -71.82 2.61 -8.45
N LEU A 335 -72.69 3.61 -8.35
CA LEU A 335 -72.38 5.02 -8.59
C LEU A 335 -72.31 5.72 -7.23
N SER A 336 -71.10 6.16 -6.84
CA SER A 336 -70.89 7.04 -5.69
C SER A 336 -70.31 8.36 -6.17
N VAL A 337 -71.04 9.43 -5.90
CA VAL A 337 -70.68 10.79 -6.30
C VAL A 337 -70.79 11.69 -5.08
N ARG A 338 -69.66 12.30 -4.71
CA ARG A 338 -69.60 13.32 -3.66
C ARG A 338 -69.39 14.69 -4.29
N TRP A 339 -70.17 15.67 -3.86
CA TRP A 339 -69.99 17.06 -4.21
C TRP A 339 -70.11 17.97 -2.99
N LYS A 340 -69.36 19.07 -3.00
CA LYS A 340 -69.45 20.13 -2.00
C LYS A 340 -69.65 21.44 -2.73
N GLU A 341 -70.66 22.19 -2.32
CA GLU A 341 -70.84 23.56 -2.79
C GLU A 341 -69.70 24.41 -2.23
N THR A 342 -68.85 24.89 -3.14
CA THR A 342 -67.77 25.81 -2.79
C THR A 342 -68.27 27.22 -3.01
N LYS A 343 -68.32 28.04 -1.95
CA LYS A 343 -68.29 29.50 -2.15
C LYS A 343 -66.89 29.83 -2.69
N PRO A 344 -66.74 30.72 -3.68
CA PRO A 344 -65.45 31.04 -4.26
C PRO A 344 -64.52 31.57 -3.17
N VAL A 345 -63.56 30.72 -2.76
CA VAL A 345 -62.40 31.17 -2.01
C VAL A 345 -61.40 31.60 -3.06
N VAL A 346 -61.25 32.91 -3.22
CA VAL A 346 -60.13 33.50 -3.96
C VAL A 346 -58.85 32.93 -3.36
N ILE A 347 -58.18 32.00 -4.06
CA ILE A 347 -56.81 31.61 -3.69
C ILE A 347 -55.97 32.85 -3.98
N PRO A 348 -55.42 33.52 -2.97
CA PRO A 348 -54.63 34.71 -3.22
C PRO A 348 -53.42 34.31 -4.07
N LYS A 349 -53.17 35.10 -5.13
CA LYS A 349 -51.99 34.97 -5.99
C LYS A 349 -50.75 34.82 -5.11
N LEU A 350 -49.88 33.84 -5.41
CA LEU A 350 -48.64 33.64 -4.67
C LEU A 350 -47.74 34.86 -4.89
N PHE A 351 -47.46 35.59 -3.82
CA PHE A 351 -46.49 36.68 -3.81
C PHE A 351 -45.33 36.27 -2.91
N TYR A 352 -44.13 36.28 -3.47
CA TYR A 352 -42.92 35.93 -2.74
C TYR A 352 -41.75 36.80 -3.22
N SER A 353 -40.77 36.98 -2.35
CA SER A 353 -39.45 37.51 -2.72
C SER A 353 -38.40 36.42 -2.56
N ALA A 354 -37.29 36.52 -3.30
CA ALA A 354 -36.15 35.63 -3.16
C ALA A 354 -34.86 36.44 -3.08
N GLU A 355 -33.95 36.06 -2.20
CA GLU A 355 -32.57 36.53 -2.21
C GLU A 355 -31.64 35.34 -2.49
N ALA A 356 -30.59 35.55 -3.28
CA ALA A 356 -29.66 34.49 -3.65
C ALA A 356 -28.22 34.82 -3.26
N ALA A 357 -27.51 33.82 -2.72
CA ALA A 357 -26.07 33.84 -2.53
C ALA A 357 -25.46 32.76 -3.43
N VAL A 358 -24.70 33.22 -4.44
CA VAL A 358 -24.11 32.38 -5.48
C VAL A 358 -22.61 32.26 -5.24
N ASN A 359 -22.08 31.05 -5.15
CA ASN A 359 -20.66 30.80 -5.01
C ASN A 359 -20.17 29.98 -6.20
N ILE A 360 -19.25 30.52 -6.99
CA ILE A 360 -18.71 29.93 -8.21
C ILE A 360 -17.22 29.68 -7.99
N ALA A 361 -16.78 28.43 -8.08
CA ALA A 361 -15.37 28.03 -8.02
C ALA A 361 -14.92 27.47 -9.36
N VAL A 362 -13.91 28.10 -9.96
CA VAL A 362 -13.40 27.75 -11.29
C VAL A 362 -12.07 27.05 -11.13
N GLY A 363 -12.00 25.77 -11.52
CA GLY A 363 -10.77 24.99 -11.57
C GLY A 363 -10.46 24.53 -12.99
N ALA A 364 -9.36 23.77 -13.14
CA ALA A 364 -8.96 23.23 -14.43
C ALA A 364 -10.08 22.37 -15.04
N GLY A 365 -10.67 22.85 -16.14
CA GLY A 365 -11.71 22.15 -16.90
C GLY A 365 -13.12 22.14 -16.30
N LEU A 366 -13.39 22.79 -15.16
CA LEU A 366 -14.73 22.78 -14.55
C LEU A 366 -15.01 24.01 -13.68
N ALA A 367 -16.16 24.65 -13.91
CA ALA A 367 -16.75 25.63 -12.99
C ALA A 367 -17.84 24.97 -12.14
N ARG A 368 -17.67 24.98 -10.81
CA ARG A 368 -18.67 24.49 -9.86
C ARG A 368 -19.42 25.68 -9.25
N GLN A 369 -20.74 25.57 -9.15
CA GLN A 369 -21.57 26.64 -8.61
C GLN A 369 -22.57 26.11 -7.57
N ILE A 370 -22.70 26.86 -6.48
CA ILE A 370 -23.70 26.64 -5.43
C ILE A 370 -24.56 27.89 -5.36
N ASN A 371 -25.87 27.74 -5.56
CA ASN A 371 -26.85 28.81 -5.42
C ASN A 371 -27.69 28.54 -4.18
N HIS A 372 -27.55 29.37 -3.15
CA HIS A 372 -28.43 29.35 -1.97
C HIS A 372 -29.51 30.40 -2.14
N PHE A 373 -30.76 29.98 -2.19
CA PHE A 373 -31.92 30.85 -2.29
C PHE A 373 -32.65 30.90 -0.95
N ASP A 374 -32.88 32.11 -0.45
CA ASP A 374 -33.74 32.41 0.69
C ASP A 374 -35.06 33.01 0.17
N TYR A 375 -36.10 32.18 0.10
CA TYR A 375 -37.44 32.59 -0.29
C TYR A 375 -38.22 33.10 0.92
N ARG A 376 -39.01 34.16 0.72
CA ARG A 376 -39.99 34.67 1.69
C ARG A 376 -41.36 34.75 1.04
N VAL A 377 -42.27 33.86 1.45
CA VAL A 377 -43.67 33.90 1.02
C VAL A 377 -44.38 35.03 1.77
N MET A 378 -44.90 36.00 1.03
CA MET A 378 -45.59 37.18 1.57
C MET A 378 -47.10 36.99 1.59
N GLN A 379 -47.63 36.26 0.60
CA GLN A 379 -49.05 35.97 0.46
C GLN A 379 -49.23 34.72 -0.42
N GLY A 380 -50.26 33.91 -0.14
CA GLY A 380 -50.50 32.65 -0.86
C GLY A 380 -49.76 31.47 -0.25
N ARG A 381 -49.71 30.35 -0.99
CA ARG A 381 -49.09 29.10 -0.55
C ARG A 381 -48.18 28.55 -1.65
N MET A 382 -46.90 28.35 -1.33
CA MET A 382 -45.90 27.86 -2.27
C MET A 382 -45.84 26.34 -2.24
N SER A 383 -46.22 25.69 -3.34
CA SER A 383 -46.14 24.22 -3.51
C SER A 383 -45.12 23.79 -4.58
N THR A 384 -44.75 24.72 -5.47
CA THR A 384 -43.81 24.50 -6.57
C THR A 384 -42.91 25.71 -6.69
N LEU A 385 -41.62 25.47 -6.88
CA LEU A 385 -40.61 26.48 -7.21
C LEU A 385 -40.17 26.26 -8.66
N GLU A 386 -40.23 27.31 -9.46
CA GLU A 386 -39.77 27.31 -10.85
C GLU A 386 -38.58 28.26 -10.99
N LEU A 387 -37.51 27.77 -11.61
CA LEU A 387 -36.23 28.45 -11.76
C LEU A 387 -35.77 28.35 -13.22
N ASP A 388 -35.61 29.47 -13.91
CA ASP A 388 -35.04 29.53 -15.24
C ASP A 388 -33.52 29.34 -15.18
N LEU A 389 -33.01 28.45 -16.04
CA LEU A 389 -31.59 28.13 -16.17
C LEU A 389 -31.07 28.76 -17.46
N ILE A 390 -30.29 29.84 -17.33
CA ILE A 390 -29.80 30.63 -18.46
C ILE A 390 -28.27 30.48 -18.56
N GLY A 391 -27.80 29.98 -19.70
CA GLY A 391 -26.38 29.66 -19.95
C GLY A 391 -26.08 28.17 -19.89
N GLU A 392 -24.80 27.84 -20.08
CA GLU A 392 -24.30 26.46 -20.08
C GLU A 392 -24.07 25.92 -18.67
N GLY A 393 -24.25 24.61 -18.51
CA GLY A 393 -24.08 23.90 -17.24
C GLY A 393 -25.27 23.04 -16.88
N GLU A 394 -25.08 22.14 -15.93
CA GLU A 394 -26.09 21.15 -15.51
C GLU A 394 -26.35 21.24 -14.00
N VAL A 395 -27.59 20.92 -13.61
CA VAL A 395 -27.98 20.83 -12.20
C VAL A 395 -27.58 19.45 -11.69
N VAL A 396 -26.69 19.41 -10.72
CA VAL A 396 -26.15 18.18 -10.11
C VAL A 396 -27.03 17.73 -8.95
N SER A 397 -27.47 18.66 -8.10
CA SER A 397 -28.37 18.35 -6.99
C SER A 397 -29.18 19.56 -6.55
N VAL A 398 -30.33 19.27 -5.93
CA VAL A 398 -31.24 20.28 -5.36
C VAL A 398 -31.58 19.84 -3.95
N ASN A 399 -31.21 20.65 -2.96
CA ASN A 399 -31.40 20.38 -1.55
C ASN A 399 -32.33 21.42 -0.93
N GLY A 400 -33.24 20.97 -0.07
CA GLY A 400 -34.23 21.81 0.59
C GLY A 400 -35.14 20.95 1.46
N ARG A 401 -35.77 21.55 2.47
CA ARG A 401 -36.73 20.81 3.31
C ARG A 401 -37.95 20.45 2.47
N SER A 402 -38.59 19.32 2.73
CA SER A 402 -39.90 19.02 2.12
C SER A 402 -39.90 18.94 0.57
N ILE A 403 -38.79 18.63 -0.09
CA ILE A 403 -38.77 18.38 -1.54
C ILE A 403 -39.41 17.01 -1.83
N LEU A 404 -40.42 16.98 -2.70
CA LEU A 404 -41.04 15.76 -3.22
C LEU A 404 -40.23 15.20 -4.40
N ASN A 405 -39.95 16.06 -5.38
CA ASN A 405 -39.09 15.77 -6.52
C ASN A 405 -38.64 17.06 -7.21
N TRP A 406 -37.67 16.95 -8.10
CA TRP A 406 -37.29 18.02 -9.00
C TRP A 406 -36.97 17.46 -10.39
N SER A 407 -37.14 18.28 -11.43
CA SER A 407 -36.72 17.94 -12.79
C SER A 407 -36.36 19.18 -13.59
N VAL A 408 -35.41 19.04 -14.51
CA VAL A 408 -35.09 20.08 -15.50
C VAL A 408 -35.88 19.80 -16.77
N LYS A 409 -36.74 20.73 -17.18
CA LYS A 409 -37.56 20.66 -18.39
C LYS A 409 -36.98 21.57 -19.47
N LYS A 410 -37.00 21.11 -20.72
CA LYS A 410 -36.75 21.98 -21.88
C LYS A 410 -38.00 22.85 -22.14
N GLN A 411 -37.78 24.10 -22.50
CA GLN A 411 -38.80 25.07 -22.94
C GLN A 411 -38.45 25.56 -24.35
N GLU A 412 -39.36 26.30 -24.99
CA GLU A 412 -39.10 26.93 -26.30
C GLU A 412 -37.85 27.83 -26.23
N ASP A 413 -37.73 28.63 -25.17
CA ASP A 413 -36.58 29.50 -24.90
C ASP A 413 -35.79 29.08 -23.65
N GLY A 414 -35.20 27.88 -23.68
CA GLY A 414 -34.18 27.47 -22.71
C GLY A 414 -34.60 26.30 -21.81
N ARG A 415 -34.17 26.35 -20.55
CA ARG A 415 -34.31 25.23 -19.59
C ARG A 415 -34.88 25.76 -18.28
N ARG A 416 -35.79 24.99 -17.67
CA ARG A 416 -36.41 25.33 -16.39
C ARG A 416 -36.27 24.19 -15.39
N LEU A 417 -35.72 24.51 -14.23
CA LEU A 417 -35.72 23.64 -13.07
C LEU A 417 -37.07 23.80 -12.33
N VAL A 418 -37.81 22.71 -12.21
CA VAL A 418 -39.09 22.65 -11.48
C VAL A 418 -38.88 21.80 -10.22
N VAL A 419 -39.08 22.40 -9.05
CA VAL A 419 -38.97 21.74 -7.74
C VAL A 419 -40.35 21.66 -7.11
N LYS A 420 -40.87 20.44 -6.90
CA LYS A 420 -42.16 20.21 -6.24
C LYS A 420 -41.95 19.94 -4.75
N LEU A 421 -42.75 20.58 -3.92
CA LEU A 421 -42.70 20.40 -2.46
C LEU A 421 -43.79 19.41 -2.03
N ASN A 422 -43.49 18.59 -1.02
CA ASN A 422 -44.42 17.64 -0.42
C ASN A 422 -45.41 18.31 0.57
N SER A 423 -45.18 19.58 0.90
CA SER A 423 -46.01 20.39 1.80
C SER A 423 -45.98 21.86 1.36
N GLN A 424 -47.13 22.53 1.46
CA GLN A 424 -47.30 23.94 1.11
C GLN A 424 -46.54 24.84 2.10
N GLN A 425 -45.71 25.76 1.59
CA GLN A 425 -44.96 26.71 2.39
C GLN A 425 -45.66 28.08 2.42
N THR A 426 -45.80 28.66 3.60
CA THR A 426 -46.42 29.97 3.83
C THR A 426 -45.47 30.99 4.45
N ALA A 427 -44.23 30.59 4.77
CA ALA A 427 -43.22 31.39 5.43
C ALA A 427 -41.89 31.35 4.65
N ASN A 428 -40.75 31.55 5.33
CA ASN A 428 -39.43 31.47 4.70
C ASN A 428 -39.11 30.03 4.27
N TYR A 429 -38.45 29.88 3.13
CA TYR A 429 -38.03 28.59 2.59
C TYR A 429 -36.64 28.68 1.96
N ASN A 430 -35.75 27.75 2.31
CA ASN A 430 -34.38 27.74 1.81
C ASN A 430 -34.18 26.61 0.79
N LEU A 431 -33.56 26.95 -0.33
CA LEU A 431 -33.24 26.02 -1.41
C LEU A 431 -31.76 26.16 -1.80
N VAL A 432 -31.04 25.05 -1.86
CA VAL A 432 -29.67 25.00 -2.38
C VAL A 432 -29.67 24.25 -3.69
N VAL A 433 -29.14 24.86 -4.75
CA VAL A 433 -28.96 24.23 -6.06
C VAL A 433 -27.47 24.14 -6.38
N HIS A 434 -26.98 22.93 -6.56
CA HIS A 434 -25.62 22.67 -7.03
C HIS A 434 -25.64 22.47 -8.54
N SER A 435 -24.75 23.17 -9.24
CA SER A 435 -24.58 23.04 -10.67
C SER A 435 -23.10 23.02 -11.05
N GLN A 436 -22.82 22.49 -12.24
CA GLN A 436 -21.47 22.49 -12.80
C GLN A 436 -21.50 22.80 -14.29
N THR A 437 -20.47 23.50 -14.76
CA THR A 437 -20.28 23.85 -16.17
C THR A 437 -18.91 23.33 -16.59
N PRO A 438 -18.85 22.33 -17.51
CA PRO A 438 -17.60 21.89 -18.10
C PRO A 438 -16.90 23.06 -18.81
N LEU A 439 -15.59 23.19 -18.60
CA LEU A 439 -14.76 24.16 -19.30
C LEU A 439 -13.81 23.42 -20.24
N GLY A 440 -13.59 23.97 -21.43
CA GLY A 440 -12.63 23.43 -22.40
C GLY A 440 -11.17 23.68 -21.99
N ALA A 441 -10.27 23.58 -22.96
CA ALA A 441 -8.86 23.94 -22.77
C ALA A 441 -8.72 25.44 -22.49
N PHE A 442 -7.85 25.80 -21.54
CA PHE A 442 -7.53 27.20 -21.24
C PHE A 442 -6.53 27.78 -22.25
N PRO A 443 -6.60 29.08 -22.57
CA PRO A 443 -7.55 30.08 -22.05
C PRO A 443 -8.96 29.92 -22.63
N VAL A 444 -9.98 30.12 -21.81
CA VAL A 444 -11.40 29.99 -22.22
C VAL A 444 -12.26 31.10 -21.64
N ARG A 445 -13.19 31.63 -22.46
CA ARG A 445 -14.24 32.53 -22.01
C ARG A 445 -15.52 31.74 -21.74
N PHE A 446 -16.17 32.01 -20.63
CA PHE A 446 -17.42 31.36 -20.29
C PHE A 446 -18.36 32.28 -19.50
N HIS A 447 -19.64 31.93 -19.55
CA HIS A 447 -20.70 32.58 -18.79
C HIS A 447 -21.15 31.62 -17.67
N PRO A 448 -21.01 31.98 -16.38
CA PRO A 448 -21.54 31.16 -15.30
C PRO A 448 -23.05 30.96 -15.43
N LEU A 449 -23.54 29.76 -15.07
CA LEU A 449 -24.96 29.42 -15.16
C LEU A 449 -25.80 30.35 -14.29
N ARG A 450 -26.71 31.13 -14.89
CA ARG A 450 -27.66 31.94 -14.12
C ARG A 450 -28.88 31.09 -13.78
N ILE A 451 -29.27 31.11 -12.50
CA ILE A 451 -30.47 30.44 -12.01
C ILE A 451 -31.40 31.52 -11.45
N VAL A 452 -32.57 31.72 -12.07
CA VAL A 452 -33.46 32.86 -11.80
C VAL A 452 -34.85 32.37 -11.40
N PRO A 453 -35.39 32.72 -10.22
CA PRO A 453 -36.76 32.35 -9.84
C PRO A 453 -37.81 32.99 -10.77
N VAL A 454 -38.88 32.26 -11.06
CA VAL A 454 -39.95 32.70 -11.97
C VAL A 454 -41.00 33.55 -11.23
N ASN A 455 -41.25 34.77 -11.71
CA ASN A 455 -42.24 35.72 -11.18
C ASN A 455 -42.12 36.12 -9.69
N PRO A 456 -40.91 36.36 -9.12
CA PRO A 456 -40.79 36.92 -7.79
C PRO A 456 -41.22 38.40 -7.77
N VAL A 457 -41.78 38.87 -6.66
CA VAL A 457 -42.04 40.31 -6.42
C VAL A 457 -40.73 41.09 -6.35
N ARG A 458 -39.69 40.47 -5.80
CA ARG A 458 -38.33 41.00 -5.72
C ARG A 458 -37.33 39.85 -5.78
N TYR A 459 -36.31 40.00 -6.62
CA TYR A 459 -35.18 39.09 -6.71
C TYR A 459 -33.88 39.87 -6.78
N GLY A 460 -32.87 39.39 -6.08
CA GLY A 460 -31.53 39.98 -6.07
C GLY A 460 -30.61 39.12 -5.23
N GLY A 461 -29.35 39.48 -5.16
CA GLY A 461 -28.39 38.63 -4.47
C GLY A 461 -26.95 39.07 -4.58
N HIS A 462 -26.09 38.18 -4.12
CA HIS A 462 -24.65 38.32 -4.18
C HIS A 462 -24.08 37.12 -4.94
N LEU A 463 -23.04 37.35 -5.75
CA LEU A 463 -22.25 36.29 -6.32
C LEU A 463 -20.78 36.46 -5.93
N ARG A 464 -20.13 35.34 -5.64
CA ARG A 464 -18.70 35.25 -5.36
C ARG A 464 -18.08 34.32 -6.38
N LEU A 465 -17.07 34.81 -7.08
CA LEU A 465 -16.24 34.06 -8.01
C LEU A 465 -14.88 33.81 -7.36
N VAL A 466 -14.48 32.54 -7.29
CA VAL A 466 -13.22 32.11 -6.70
C VAL A 466 -12.46 31.18 -7.64
N ASN A 467 -11.14 31.28 -7.59
CA ASN A 467 -10.21 30.43 -8.29
C ASN A 467 -10.00 29.16 -7.48
N ASN A 468 -10.05 28.00 -8.11
CA ASN A 468 -9.74 26.71 -7.50
C ASN A 468 -8.48 26.12 -8.16
N GLY A 469 -7.35 26.18 -7.45
CA GLY A 469 -6.04 25.81 -7.99
C GLY A 469 -5.35 26.96 -8.72
N ALA A 470 -4.53 26.63 -9.72
CA ALA A 470 -3.71 27.56 -10.51
C ALA A 470 -4.47 28.08 -11.74
N VAL A 471 -5.60 28.72 -11.49
CA VAL A 471 -6.43 29.35 -12.52
C VAL A 471 -6.45 30.84 -12.26
N GLN A 472 -6.18 31.66 -13.27
CA GLN A 472 -6.40 33.11 -13.26
C GLN A 472 -7.82 33.38 -13.78
N LEU A 473 -8.51 34.32 -13.16
CA LEU A 473 -9.88 34.68 -13.52
C LEU A 473 -9.95 36.18 -13.76
N GLU A 474 -10.37 36.55 -14.97
CA GLU A 474 -10.52 37.93 -15.40
C GLU A 474 -11.97 38.17 -15.85
N PRO A 475 -12.75 38.97 -15.12
CA PRO A 475 -14.07 39.40 -15.58
C PRO A 475 -13.92 40.27 -16.83
N MET A 476 -14.54 39.83 -17.93
CA MET A 476 -14.49 40.53 -19.22
C MET A 476 -15.69 41.48 -19.39
N SER A 477 -16.89 40.96 -19.12
CA SER A 477 -18.16 41.68 -19.26
C SER A 477 -18.93 41.58 -17.94
N VAL A 478 -19.32 42.73 -17.37
CA VAL A 478 -19.95 42.85 -16.05
C VAL A 478 -21.13 43.82 -16.13
N ASN A 479 -22.30 43.34 -16.56
CA ASN A 479 -23.52 44.16 -16.71
C ASN A 479 -24.53 43.84 -15.59
N GLY A 480 -25.20 44.85 -15.04
CA GLY A 480 -26.18 44.66 -13.96
C GLY A 480 -25.58 44.19 -12.61
N LEU A 481 -24.25 44.22 -12.48
CA LEU A 481 -23.48 43.80 -11.31
C LEU A 481 -22.71 44.98 -10.72
N SER A 482 -22.69 45.08 -9.39
CA SER A 482 -21.85 46.03 -8.66
C SER A 482 -20.80 45.29 -7.85
N GLN A 483 -19.52 45.57 -8.08
CA GLN A 483 -18.43 44.92 -7.35
C GLN A 483 -18.40 45.37 -5.88
N LEU A 484 -18.11 44.43 -4.99
CA LEU A 484 -17.96 44.63 -3.55
C LEU A 484 -16.60 44.13 -3.07
N SER A 485 -16.19 44.54 -1.87
CA SER A 485 -15.02 43.95 -1.22
C SER A 485 -15.29 42.49 -0.81
N ALA A 486 -14.24 41.67 -0.81
CA ALA A 486 -14.31 40.22 -0.56
C ALA A 486 -15.06 39.82 0.74
N ASN A 487 -14.96 40.63 1.78
CA ASN A 487 -15.60 40.42 3.09
C ASN A 487 -17.10 40.77 3.13
N ARG A 488 -17.68 41.28 2.03
CA ARG A 488 -19.10 41.67 1.94
C ARG A 488 -19.99 40.58 1.35
N PHE A 489 -19.44 39.43 1.01
CA PHE A 489 -20.25 38.27 0.63
C PHE A 489 -20.98 37.70 1.86
N PRO A 490 -22.29 37.38 1.78
CA PRO A 490 -23.07 36.90 2.93
C PRO A 490 -22.45 35.65 3.57
N ALA A 491 -22.15 35.73 4.87
CA ALA A 491 -21.72 34.60 5.68
C ALA A 491 -22.94 33.80 6.18
N ALA A 492 -23.74 33.25 5.27
CA ALA A 492 -24.80 32.32 5.69
C ALA A 492 -24.16 30.99 6.11
N SER A 493 -24.46 30.54 7.33
CA SER A 493 -23.97 29.29 7.92
C SER A 493 -24.36 28.02 7.14
N SER A 494 -25.21 28.16 6.13
CA SER A 494 -25.65 27.11 5.19
C SER A 494 -24.89 27.06 3.86
N ILE A 495 -24.02 28.03 3.55
CA ILE A 495 -23.27 28.04 2.29
C ILE A 495 -22.02 27.17 2.43
N ALA A 496 -22.03 26.00 1.82
CA ALA A 496 -20.85 25.14 1.76
C ALA A 496 -19.68 25.89 1.09
N VAL A 497 -18.51 25.82 1.73
CA VAL A 497 -17.28 26.41 1.21
C VAL A 497 -16.83 25.57 0.02
N LEU A 498 -16.82 26.16 -1.17
CA LEU A 498 -16.17 25.55 -2.33
C LEU A 498 -14.65 25.68 -2.18
N PRO A 499 -13.87 24.70 -2.68
CA PRO A 499 -12.41 24.79 -2.72
C PRO A 499 -11.98 26.08 -3.43
N ASN A 500 -11.08 26.84 -2.80
CA ASN A 500 -10.51 28.04 -3.36
C ASN A 500 -9.00 28.13 -3.10
N ASN A 501 -8.30 28.91 -3.91
CA ASN A 501 -6.91 29.28 -3.70
C ASN A 501 -6.85 30.45 -2.70
N PRO A 502 -6.32 30.27 -1.48
CA PRO A 502 -6.32 31.33 -0.46
C PRO A 502 -5.38 32.49 -0.80
N LYS A 503 -4.43 32.31 -1.74
CA LYS A 503 -3.49 33.36 -2.18
C LYS A 503 -4.17 34.40 -3.10
N LEU A 504 -5.29 34.04 -3.74
CA LEU A 504 -6.01 34.90 -4.68
C LEU A 504 -7.24 35.52 -4.04
N LYS A 505 -7.47 36.81 -4.28
CA LYS A 505 -8.64 37.52 -3.74
C LYS A 505 -9.89 37.09 -4.50
N PRO A 506 -10.96 36.67 -3.79
CA PRO A 506 -12.22 36.34 -4.45
C PRO A 506 -12.90 37.61 -4.97
N LEU A 507 -13.55 37.50 -6.13
CA LEU A 507 -14.32 38.59 -6.72
C LEU A 507 -15.77 38.49 -6.26
N VAL A 508 -16.29 39.54 -5.64
CA VAL A 508 -17.65 39.57 -5.09
C VAL A 508 -18.45 40.66 -5.78
N TYR A 509 -19.66 40.32 -6.19
CA TYR A 509 -20.60 41.25 -6.82
C TYR A 509 -21.98 41.15 -6.19
N ARG A 510 -22.76 42.22 -6.32
CA ARG A 510 -24.18 42.29 -5.98
C ARG A 510 -25.00 42.57 -7.23
N TYR A 511 -26.16 41.92 -7.35
CA TYR A 511 -27.17 42.18 -8.38
C TYR A 511 -28.55 42.44 -7.75
N SER A 512 -29.40 43.17 -8.48
CA SER A 512 -30.75 43.57 -8.00
C SER A 512 -31.89 43.02 -8.85
N GLY A 513 -31.61 42.05 -9.75
CA GLY A 513 -32.57 41.39 -10.62
C GLY A 513 -31.96 40.18 -11.33
N GLY A 514 -32.76 39.45 -12.11
CA GLY A 514 -32.29 38.27 -12.88
C GLY A 514 -31.49 38.60 -14.14
N ASP A 515 -31.58 39.84 -14.62
CA ASP A 515 -30.99 40.30 -15.88
C ASP A 515 -29.58 40.89 -15.68
N TYR A 516 -28.66 40.09 -15.15
CA TYR A 516 -27.25 40.46 -15.03
C TYR A 516 -26.37 39.61 -15.94
N GLU A 517 -25.24 40.12 -16.38
CA GLU A 517 -24.30 39.40 -17.25
C GLU A 517 -22.91 39.38 -16.60
N LEU A 518 -22.30 38.19 -16.58
CA LEU A 518 -20.93 37.98 -16.17
C LEU A 518 -20.25 37.07 -17.20
N GLU A 519 -19.29 37.60 -17.93
CA GLU A 519 -18.37 36.83 -18.76
C GLU A 519 -17.01 36.79 -18.07
N VAL A 520 -16.41 35.60 -17.97
CA VAL A 520 -15.12 35.40 -17.30
C VAL A 520 -14.15 34.73 -18.26
N LEU A 521 -12.95 35.30 -18.40
CA LEU A 521 -11.79 34.65 -18.98
C LEU A 521 -11.09 33.83 -17.88
N ALA A 522 -10.97 32.54 -18.09
CA ALA A 522 -10.19 31.64 -17.25
C ALA A 522 -8.92 31.21 -18.00
N ASP A 523 -7.76 31.38 -17.35
CA ASP A 523 -6.46 31.01 -17.90
C ASP A 523 -5.63 30.23 -16.86
N ASN A 524 -4.62 29.49 -17.31
CA ASN A 524 -3.71 28.77 -16.43
C ASN A 524 -2.67 29.74 -15.84
N ILE A 525 -2.47 29.69 -14.53
CA ILE A 525 -1.29 30.28 -13.91
C ILE A 525 -0.13 29.31 -14.15
N LEU A 526 0.88 29.76 -14.91
CA LEU A 526 2.10 28.99 -15.12
C LEU A 526 2.99 29.10 -13.88
N PRO A 527 3.63 28.00 -13.43
CA PRO A 527 4.53 28.06 -12.30
C PRO A 527 5.80 28.84 -12.67
N GLU A 528 6.24 29.72 -11.77
CA GLU A 528 7.57 30.29 -11.85
C GLU A 528 8.57 29.30 -11.21
N LEU A 529 9.52 28.83 -12.01
CA LEU A 529 10.53 27.85 -11.61
C LEU A 529 11.92 28.49 -11.53
N THR A 530 12.62 28.28 -10.42
CA THR A 530 14.04 28.65 -10.27
C THR A 530 14.82 27.49 -9.71
N VAL A 531 16.04 27.28 -10.20
CA VAL A 531 16.92 26.18 -9.78
C VAL A 531 18.18 26.72 -9.10
N SER A 532 18.53 26.11 -7.97
CA SER A 532 19.88 26.17 -7.41
C SER A 532 20.50 24.79 -7.51
N GLN A 533 21.67 24.65 -8.12
CA GLN A 533 22.30 23.35 -8.34
C GLN A 533 23.71 23.26 -7.77
N LEU A 534 24.12 22.04 -7.43
CA LEU A 534 25.48 21.68 -7.11
C LEU A 534 25.84 20.48 -7.99
N LEU A 535 26.76 20.67 -8.92
CA LEU A 535 27.24 19.63 -9.83
C LEU A 535 28.66 19.23 -9.44
N VAL A 536 28.93 17.94 -9.32
CA VAL A 536 30.27 17.39 -9.11
C VAL A 536 30.54 16.36 -10.18
N TYR A 537 31.51 16.65 -11.05
CA TYR A 537 32.01 15.71 -12.04
C TYR A 537 33.25 15.02 -11.50
N ALA A 538 33.36 13.71 -11.65
CA ALA A 538 34.59 12.98 -11.39
C ALA A 538 35.08 12.34 -12.70
N LEU A 539 36.26 12.78 -13.16
CA LEU A 539 36.90 12.32 -14.38
C LEU A 539 37.86 11.18 -14.04
N GLY A 540 37.55 9.99 -14.54
CA GLY A 540 38.44 8.84 -14.51
C GLY A 540 39.05 8.54 -15.87
N PHE A 541 39.93 7.53 -15.89
CA PHE A 541 40.52 7.05 -17.15
C PHE A 541 39.53 6.25 -18.01
N ASN A 542 38.46 5.72 -17.44
CA ASN A 542 37.51 4.85 -18.15
C ASN A 542 36.05 5.29 -18.02
N GLU A 543 35.75 6.17 -17.07
CA GLU A 543 34.39 6.64 -16.79
C GLU A 543 34.39 8.10 -16.36
N ILE A 544 33.27 8.76 -16.62
CA ILE A 544 32.94 10.08 -16.08
C ILE A 544 31.65 9.95 -15.30
N THR A 545 31.66 10.40 -14.06
CA THR A 545 30.45 10.43 -13.22
C THR A 545 30.04 11.87 -12.93
N LEU A 546 28.75 12.11 -12.85
CA LEU A 546 28.15 13.39 -12.47
C LEU A 546 27.17 13.17 -11.33
N ASP A 547 27.50 13.69 -10.15
CA ASP A 547 26.57 13.83 -9.03
C ASP A 547 25.96 15.24 -9.06
N ALA A 548 24.64 15.30 -9.25
CA ALA A 548 23.87 16.54 -9.32
C ALA A 548 22.86 16.63 -8.17
N GLU A 549 22.96 17.70 -7.37
CA GLU A 549 21.95 18.11 -6.40
C GLU A 549 21.23 19.35 -6.94
N VAL A 550 19.94 19.21 -7.23
CA VAL A 550 19.11 20.22 -7.89
C VAL A 550 17.99 20.66 -6.94
N ASP A 551 18.12 21.83 -6.34
CA ASP A 551 17.08 22.49 -5.56
C ASP A 551 16.12 23.25 -6.48
N LEU A 552 14.97 22.65 -6.77
CA LEU A 552 13.89 23.26 -7.54
C LEU A 552 12.98 24.06 -6.62
N THR A 553 12.80 25.35 -6.91
CA THR A 553 11.81 26.21 -6.24
C THR A 553 10.65 26.51 -7.17
N ILE A 554 9.43 26.18 -6.72
CA ILE A 554 8.18 26.28 -7.46
C ILE A 554 7.30 27.36 -6.81
N ARG A 555 6.92 28.39 -7.58
CA ARG A 555 6.07 29.50 -7.15
C ARG A 555 4.86 29.66 -8.08
N ASP A 556 3.87 30.42 -7.60
CA ASP A 556 2.63 30.83 -8.27
C ASP A 556 1.62 29.72 -8.61
N ALA A 557 2.09 28.57 -9.09
CA ALA A 557 1.28 27.39 -9.39
C ALA A 557 2.01 26.10 -9.00
N PRO A 558 1.28 25.02 -8.65
CA PRO A 558 1.90 23.75 -8.36
C PRO A 558 2.35 23.02 -9.64
N LEU A 559 3.45 22.29 -9.56
CA LEU A 559 4.05 21.55 -10.67
C LEU A 559 3.79 20.04 -10.54
N ARG A 560 3.40 19.37 -11.64
CA ARG A 560 3.16 17.92 -11.67
C ARG A 560 4.25 17.12 -12.39
N GLU A 561 4.98 17.75 -13.28
CA GLU A 561 6.09 17.15 -14.00
C GLU A 561 7.21 18.17 -14.19
N PHE A 562 8.45 17.70 -14.22
CA PHE A 562 9.62 18.53 -14.42
C PHE A 562 10.60 17.83 -15.36
N THR A 563 11.07 18.52 -16.39
CA THR A 563 11.98 17.95 -17.37
C THR A 563 13.38 18.53 -17.19
N ILE A 564 14.36 17.64 -17.04
CA ILE A 564 15.80 17.95 -17.03
C ILE A 564 16.36 17.44 -18.35
N SER A 565 17.00 18.29 -19.14
CA SER A 565 17.75 17.86 -20.32
C SER A 565 19.16 17.46 -19.89
N ILE A 566 19.43 16.16 -19.89
CA ILE A 566 20.75 15.59 -19.57
C ILE A 566 21.59 15.43 -20.85
N PRO A 567 22.93 15.46 -20.77
CA PRO A 567 23.79 15.21 -21.94
C PRO A 567 23.60 13.80 -22.49
N ASP A 568 23.71 13.63 -23.81
CA ASP A 568 23.71 12.31 -24.44
C ASP A 568 24.96 11.51 -24.05
N GLY A 569 24.86 10.18 -24.12
CA GLY A 569 25.93 9.26 -23.67
C GLY A 569 25.94 8.96 -22.16
N TYR A 570 25.24 9.75 -21.34
CA TYR A 570 25.07 9.48 -19.92
C TYR A 570 23.88 8.55 -19.64
N THR A 571 24.07 7.61 -18.71
CA THR A 571 23.02 6.78 -18.13
C THR A 571 22.61 7.31 -16.76
N VAL A 572 21.34 7.13 -16.39
CA VAL A 572 20.83 7.50 -15.05
C VAL A 572 21.13 6.34 -14.10
N ALA A 573 22.19 6.48 -13.30
CA ALA A 573 22.58 5.46 -12.31
C ALA A 573 21.73 5.55 -11.03
N GLN A 574 21.41 6.77 -10.60
CA GLN A 574 20.55 7.00 -9.42
C GLN A 574 19.71 8.26 -9.61
N LEU A 575 18.45 8.20 -9.18
CA LEU A 575 17.54 9.34 -9.16
C LEU A 575 16.66 9.28 -7.90
N SER A 576 16.66 10.36 -7.14
CA SER A 576 15.84 10.53 -5.94
C SER A 576 15.21 11.91 -5.92
N ALA A 577 13.89 11.97 -5.72
CA ALA A 577 13.16 13.22 -5.56
C ALA A 577 11.91 13.00 -4.70
N ALA A 578 11.50 14.03 -3.96
CA ALA A 578 10.29 13.95 -3.14
C ALA A 578 9.04 13.74 -4.01
N ALA A 579 8.18 12.81 -3.58
CA ALA A 579 6.92 12.46 -4.24
C ALA A 579 7.05 12.06 -5.73
N LEU A 580 8.23 11.64 -6.18
CA LEU A 580 8.45 11.07 -7.50
C LEU A 580 7.60 9.79 -7.66
N ALA A 581 6.74 9.76 -8.68
CA ALA A 581 5.95 8.59 -9.04
C ALA A 581 6.68 7.75 -10.09
N ASP A 582 7.24 8.41 -11.11
CA ASP A 582 7.92 7.75 -12.22
C ASP A 582 8.87 8.73 -12.93
N TYR A 583 9.77 8.21 -13.76
CA TYR A 583 10.62 9.02 -14.64
C TYR A 583 10.75 8.37 -16.02
N PHE A 584 10.90 9.21 -17.05
CA PHE A 584 11.00 8.78 -18.44
C PHE A 584 12.18 9.45 -19.13
N LEU A 585 13.03 8.63 -19.76
CA LEU A 585 14.06 9.11 -20.68
C LEU A 585 13.47 9.16 -22.09
N GLY A 586 13.46 10.34 -22.70
CA GLY A 586 13.10 10.52 -24.11
C GLY A 586 14.27 10.27 -25.06
N PRO A 587 14.01 10.32 -26.38
CA PRO A 587 15.04 10.16 -27.40
C PRO A 587 16.07 11.30 -27.31
N ALA A 588 17.30 11.01 -27.75
CA ALA A 588 18.33 12.02 -27.86
C ALA A 588 18.06 12.96 -29.05
N GLU A 589 18.09 14.26 -28.80
CA GLU A 589 18.04 15.32 -29.81
C GLU A 589 19.13 16.35 -29.52
N ASN A 590 19.91 16.74 -30.53
CA ASN A 590 21.01 17.72 -30.41
C ASN A 590 22.00 17.42 -29.28
N GLY A 591 22.35 16.14 -29.08
CA GLY A 591 23.29 15.72 -28.04
C GLY A 591 22.76 15.82 -26.61
N LYS A 592 21.44 15.92 -26.42
CA LYS A 592 20.76 15.94 -25.10
C LYS A 592 19.58 15.00 -25.08
N ARG A 593 19.23 14.48 -23.91
CA ARG A 593 18.06 13.64 -23.66
C ARG A 593 17.15 14.28 -22.62
N PRO A 594 15.83 14.39 -22.86
CA PRO A 594 14.90 14.85 -21.85
C PRO A 594 14.65 13.74 -20.83
N LEU A 595 15.01 13.99 -19.57
CA LEU A 595 14.64 13.21 -18.39
C LEU A 595 13.40 13.86 -17.76
N ARG A 596 12.23 13.29 -18.05
CA ARG A 596 10.94 13.78 -17.55
C ARG A 596 10.60 13.11 -16.22
N LEU A 597 10.51 13.89 -15.16
CA LEU A 597 10.13 13.47 -13.81
C LEU A 597 8.63 13.68 -13.62
N VAL A 598 7.89 12.67 -13.17
CA VAL A 598 6.44 12.73 -12.93
C VAL A 598 6.17 12.57 -11.44
N PHE A 599 5.48 13.54 -10.82
CA PHE A 599 5.19 13.54 -9.39
C PHE A 599 3.78 12.97 -9.08
N SER A 600 3.71 12.18 -8.01
CA SER A 600 2.48 11.55 -7.50
C SER A 600 1.43 12.58 -7.06
N GLN A 601 1.88 13.74 -6.61
CA GLN A 601 1.06 14.88 -6.22
C GLN A 601 1.65 16.18 -6.76
N PRO A 602 0.83 17.23 -6.99
CA PRO A 602 1.34 18.54 -7.38
C PRO A 602 2.25 19.14 -6.30
N LEU A 603 3.42 19.66 -6.69
CA LEU A 603 4.44 20.22 -5.79
C LEU A 603 4.42 21.75 -5.77
N GLU A 604 4.57 22.35 -4.58
CA GLU A 604 4.82 23.79 -4.38
C GLU A 604 6.00 23.98 -3.43
N GLY A 605 6.68 25.14 -3.48
CA GLY A 605 7.79 25.43 -2.59
C GLY A 605 9.11 24.85 -3.08
N ARG A 606 10.00 24.48 -2.16
CA ARG A 606 11.37 24.04 -2.47
C ARG A 606 11.49 22.52 -2.38
N HIS A 607 12.06 21.89 -3.40
CA HIS A 607 12.20 20.45 -3.52
C HIS A 607 13.61 20.10 -4.01
N LEU A 608 14.26 19.14 -3.35
CA LEU A 608 15.57 18.64 -3.74
C LEU A 608 15.40 17.42 -4.68
N ILE A 609 16.13 17.44 -5.79
CA ILE A 609 16.28 16.33 -6.72
C ILE A 609 17.76 15.94 -6.72
N GLN A 610 18.06 14.68 -6.40
CA GLN A 610 19.40 14.11 -6.46
C GLN A 610 19.48 13.17 -7.66
N LEU A 611 20.47 13.39 -8.52
CA LEU A 611 20.66 12.66 -9.77
C LEU A 611 22.13 12.27 -9.90
N ARG A 612 22.39 10.99 -10.13
CA ARG A 612 23.72 10.47 -10.51
C ARG A 612 23.67 9.99 -11.94
N LEU A 613 24.54 10.57 -12.77
CA LEU A 613 24.72 10.17 -14.16
C LEU A 613 26.11 9.56 -14.36
N GLU A 614 26.20 8.56 -15.22
CA GLU A 614 27.46 7.86 -15.52
C GLU A 614 27.66 7.72 -17.03
N GLN A 615 28.88 7.96 -17.50
CA GLN A 615 29.30 7.77 -18.88
C GLN A 615 30.53 6.86 -18.88
N ASN A 616 30.42 5.67 -19.46
CA ASN A 616 31.49 4.67 -19.52
C ASN A 616 32.48 4.98 -20.65
N GLN A 617 33.06 6.17 -20.64
CA GLN A 617 34.05 6.63 -21.61
C GLN A 617 35.06 7.54 -20.92
N ALA A 618 36.33 7.44 -21.33
CA ALA A 618 37.37 8.37 -20.94
C ALA A 618 37.10 9.77 -21.51
N VAL A 619 37.73 10.79 -20.93
CA VAL A 619 37.83 12.10 -21.60
C VAL A 619 38.63 11.93 -22.90
N GLU A 620 38.02 12.33 -24.02
CA GLU A 620 38.64 12.36 -25.34
C GLU A 620 39.26 13.73 -25.63
N GLY A 621 40.47 13.74 -26.20
CA GLY A 621 41.22 14.96 -26.49
C GLY A 621 41.91 15.58 -25.27
N ASP A 622 42.54 16.72 -25.51
CA ASP A 622 43.27 17.48 -24.48
C ASP A 622 42.40 18.58 -23.84
N GLU A 623 41.25 18.90 -24.42
CA GLU A 623 40.27 19.86 -23.86
C GLU A 623 38.90 19.16 -23.67
N TRP A 624 38.34 19.26 -22.46
CA TRP A 624 37.04 18.72 -22.10
C TRP A 624 36.05 19.82 -21.78
N SER A 625 34.97 19.91 -22.56
CA SER A 625 33.84 20.79 -22.28
C SER A 625 32.93 20.18 -21.22
N ILE A 626 32.67 20.91 -20.12
CA ILE A 626 31.86 20.44 -19.01
C ILE A 626 30.38 20.32 -19.46
N PRO A 627 29.78 19.11 -19.49
CA PRO A 627 28.43 18.91 -20.01
C PRO A 627 27.35 19.48 -19.07
N ARG A 628 26.69 20.59 -19.40
CA ARG A 628 25.68 21.19 -18.52
C ARG A 628 24.34 20.42 -18.47
N LEU A 629 23.64 20.52 -17.33
CA LEU A 629 22.22 20.17 -17.23
C LEU A 629 21.36 21.40 -17.59
N ASP A 630 20.41 21.23 -18.51
CA ASP A 630 19.40 22.25 -18.80
C ASP A 630 18.05 21.87 -18.18
N TYR A 631 17.21 22.87 -17.91
CA TYR A 631 15.93 22.68 -17.24
C TYR A 631 14.82 23.38 -18.01
N GLU A 632 13.73 22.67 -18.25
CA GLU A 632 12.61 23.21 -19.02
C GLU A 632 11.83 24.25 -18.20
N ARG A 633 11.55 25.41 -18.80
CA ARG A 633 10.73 26.50 -18.22
C ARG A 633 11.28 27.08 -16.91
N VAL A 634 12.58 26.95 -16.68
CA VAL A 634 13.27 27.56 -15.53
C VAL A 634 13.72 28.98 -15.85
N LYS A 635 13.32 29.93 -15.02
CA LYS A 635 13.63 31.37 -15.17
C LYS A 635 15.09 31.70 -14.88
N SER A 636 15.70 31.00 -13.92
CA SER A 636 17.11 31.20 -13.56
C SER A 636 17.71 29.94 -12.94
N VAL A 637 18.96 29.66 -13.30
CA VAL A 637 19.80 28.62 -12.70
C VAL A 637 20.99 29.30 -12.04
N ARG A 638 21.25 28.95 -10.79
CA ARG A 638 22.44 29.36 -10.04
C ARG A 638 23.04 28.14 -9.38
N GLY A 639 24.30 28.23 -8.94
CA GLY A 639 24.91 27.08 -8.33
C GLY A 639 26.41 27.05 -8.42
N PHE A 640 26.94 25.85 -8.23
CA PHE A 640 28.36 25.57 -8.32
C PHE A 640 28.61 24.31 -9.13
N VAL A 641 29.73 24.29 -9.84
CA VAL A 641 30.24 23.13 -10.58
C VAL A 641 31.63 22.81 -10.05
N GLY A 642 31.84 21.60 -9.58
CA GLY A 642 33.13 21.09 -9.16
C GLY A 642 33.57 19.96 -10.09
N VAL A 643 34.86 19.89 -10.37
CA VAL A 643 35.44 18.80 -11.17
C VAL A 643 36.61 18.19 -10.41
N SER A 644 36.49 16.92 -10.08
CA SER A 644 37.56 16.08 -9.56
C SER A 644 38.14 15.20 -10.67
N ALA A 645 39.38 14.77 -10.50
CA ALA A 645 40.02 13.82 -11.40
C ALA A 645 40.75 12.73 -10.63
N SER A 646 40.80 11.53 -11.21
CA SER A 646 41.61 10.43 -10.70
C SER A 646 43.10 10.83 -10.67
N PRO A 647 43.90 10.27 -9.73
CA PRO A 647 45.35 10.45 -9.74
C PRO A 647 45.96 10.15 -11.11
N GLY A 648 46.87 11.01 -11.58
CA GLY A 648 47.46 10.95 -12.92
C GLY A 648 46.76 11.77 -14.00
N LEU A 649 45.63 12.40 -13.67
CA LEU A 649 45.02 13.45 -14.48
C LEU A 649 45.18 14.80 -13.78
N ARG A 650 45.61 15.81 -14.54
CA ARG A 650 45.66 17.20 -14.10
C ARG A 650 44.69 18.03 -14.93
N LEU A 651 43.82 18.76 -14.23
CA LEU A 651 42.81 19.63 -14.83
C LEU A 651 43.26 21.08 -14.75
N ILE A 652 43.22 21.79 -15.87
CA ILE A 652 43.55 23.21 -15.96
C ILE A 652 42.34 23.96 -16.52
N PRO A 653 41.79 24.98 -15.81
CA PRO A 653 40.76 25.86 -16.35
C PRO A 653 41.14 26.49 -17.69
N ALA A 654 40.29 26.29 -18.71
CA ALA A 654 40.51 26.80 -20.06
C ALA A 654 39.56 27.98 -20.38
N ALA A 655 38.39 27.73 -20.98
CA ALA A 655 37.40 28.75 -21.30
C ALA A 655 36.19 28.71 -20.35
N GLY A 656 35.58 29.87 -20.10
CA GLY A 656 34.38 29.98 -19.28
C GLY A 656 33.47 31.14 -19.70
N LYS A 657 32.17 30.88 -19.80
CA LYS A 657 31.11 31.85 -20.10
C LYS A 657 29.99 31.72 -19.08
N ASP A 658 29.53 32.85 -18.55
CA ASP A 658 28.48 32.93 -17.51
C ASP A 658 28.75 32.09 -16.25
N VAL A 659 30.04 31.79 -16.02
CA VAL A 659 30.61 31.21 -14.81
C VAL A 659 31.70 32.13 -14.24
N ASN A 660 32.08 31.90 -12.99
CA ASN A 660 33.33 32.39 -12.41
C ASN A 660 34.09 31.22 -11.83
N GLU A 661 35.38 31.08 -12.15
CA GLU A 661 36.27 30.19 -11.42
C GLU A 661 36.38 30.64 -9.96
N ILE A 662 36.41 29.68 -9.05
CA ILE A 662 36.61 29.88 -7.61
C ILE A 662 37.65 28.89 -7.10
N ALA A 663 38.36 29.23 -6.02
CA ALA A 663 39.26 28.26 -5.42
C ALA A 663 38.47 27.06 -4.88
N VAL A 664 39.02 25.85 -5.04
CA VAL A 664 38.39 24.58 -4.65
C VAL A 664 37.94 24.56 -3.17
N GLY A 665 38.65 25.26 -2.28
CA GLY A 665 38.29 25.39 -0.87
C GLY A 665 37.01 26.18 -0.60
N PHE A 666 36.50 26.96 -1.56
CA PHE A 666 35.21 27.66 -1.48
C PHE A 666 34.05 26.87 -2.10
N PHE A 667 34.32 25.69 -2.67
CA PHE A 667 33.26 24.84 -3.18
C PHE A 667 32.38 24.34 -2.02
N PRO A 668 31.03 24.39 -2.10
CA PRO A 668 30.16 24.18 -0.94
C PRO A 668 30.20 22.78 -0.30
N LYS A 669 30.73 21.78 -1.02
CA LYS A 669 30.76 20.37 -0.61
C LYS A 669 32.19 19.86 -0.68
N LYS A 670 32.67 19.20 0.39
CA LYS A 670 33.98 18.55 0.34
C LYS A 670 33.90 17.34 -0.59
N SER A 671 34.69 17.37 -1.65
CA SER A 671 34.86 16.27 -2.60
C SER A 671 36.35 15.93 -2.68
N GLU A 672 36.67 14.65 -2.61
CA GLU A 672 38.05 14.19 -2.76
C GLU A 672 38.54 14.41 -4.20
N GLY A 673 39.82 14.76 -4.36
CA GLY A 673 40.42 14.97 -5.68
C GLY A 673 39.87 16.15 -6.48
N LEU A 674 39.16 17.10 -5.87
CA LEU A 674 38.64 18.29 -6.54
C LEU A 674 39.79 19.19 -7.02
N GLN A 675 39.88 19.44 -8.34
CA GLN A 675 40.94 20.24 -8.94
C GLN A 675 40.44 21.57 -9.53
N ALA A 676 39.18 21.62 -10.00
CA ALA A 676 38.58 22.84 -10.53
C ALA A 676 37.20 23.10 -9.91
N ALA A 677 36.84 24.37 -9.73
CA ALA A 677 35.54 24.77 -9.21
C ALA A 677 35.06 26.08 -9.83
N TYR A 678 33.76 26.15 -10.11
CA TYR A 678 33.09 27.28 -10.74
C TYR A 678 31.81 27.65 -10.00
N ARG A 679 31.47 28.94 -10.00
CA ARG A 679 30.17 29.47 -9.59
C ARG A 679 29.37 29.91 -10.81
N ILE A 680 28.16 29.39 -10.95
CA ILE A 680 27.25 29.67 -12.07
C ILE A 680 26.56 31.03 -11.87
N LYS A 681 26.54 31.87 -12.91
CA LYS A 681 25.84 33.18 -12.91
C LYS A 681 24.49 33.12 -13.63
N GLU A 682 24.47 32.52 -14.82
CA GLU A 682 23.28 32.45 -15.69
C GLU A 682 22.99 31.03 -16.19
N THR A 683 21.83 30.83 -16.81
CA THR A 683 21.35 29.52 -17.29
C THR A 683 22.18 28.96 -18.43
N GLY A 684 22.68 29.82 -19.32
CA GLY A 684 23.41 29.44 -20.54
C GLY A 684 24.90 29.19 -20.33
N TRP A 685 25.32 28.89 -19.10
CA TRP A 685 26.73 28.78 -18.73
C TRP A 685 27.46 27.68 -19.50
N GLU A 686 28.75 27.93 -19.75
CA GLU A 686 29.68 27.04 -20.45
C GLU A 686 31.04 27.12 -19.74
N ALA A 687 31.72 25.99 -19.64
CA ALA A 687 33.07 25.91 -19.07
C ALA A 687 33.82 24.74 -19.72
N SER A 688 35.13 24.89 -19.93
CA SER A 688 36.03 23.83 -20.39
C SER A 688 37.28 23.73 -19.53
N LEU A 689 37.90 22.56 -19.55
CA LEU A 689 39.11 22.21 -18.83
C LEU A 689 40.10 21.54 -19.79
N ASP A 690 41.36 21.96 -19.77
CA ASP A 690 42.43 21.16 -20.36
C ASP A 690 42.72 19.98 -19.44
N VAL A 691 42.90 18.79 -20.03
CA VAL A 691 43.10 17.52 -19.34
C VAL A 691 44.48 16.97 -19.71
N GLU A 692 45.44 17.21 -18.83
CA GLU A 692 46.80 16.71 -18.97
C GLU A 692 46.94 15.34 -18.31
N ARG A 693 47.48 14.35 -19.06
CA ARG A 693 47.85 13.03 -18.53
C ARG A 693 49.29 13.09 -18.03
N MET A 694 49.50 12.81 -16.75
CA MET A 694 50.83 12.85 -16.15
C MET A 694 51.66 11.63 -16.56
N GLU A 695 52.97 11.83 -16.75
CA GLU A 695 53.93 10.74 -16.96
C GLU A 695 54.16 9.96 -15.66
N LEU A 696 54.52 8.67 -15.77
CA LEU A 696 54.84 7.83 -14.61
C LEU A 696 56.16 8.28 -13.97
N ALA A 697 56.14 8.53 -12.67
CA ALA A 697 57.35 8.75 -11.86
C ALA A 697 57.41 7.75 -10.70
N LEU A 698 58.48 6.99 -10.62
CA LEU A 698 58.79 6.03 -9.57
C LEU A 698 60.08 6.46 -8.87
N HIS A 699 59.98 6.75 -7.58
CA HIS A 699 61.13 6.91 -6.69
C HIS A 699 61.15 5.77 -5.70
N VAL A 700 62.32 5.16 -5.45
CA VAL A 700 62.42 3.99 -4.57
C VAL A 700 63.48 4.19 -3.50
N ASP A 701 63.08 4.00 -2.25
CA ASP A 701 63.98 3.80 -1.12
C ASP A 701 63.98 2.31 -0.74
N ALA A 702 65.15 1.69 -0.77
CA ALA A 702 65.29 0.24 -0.67
C ALA A 702 66.14 -0.19 0.53
N LEU A 703 65.77 -1.33 1.12
CA LEU A 703 66.52 -1.99 2.19
C LEU A 703 66.73 -3.46 1.83
N HIS A 704 67.98 -3.86 1.65
CA HIS A 704 68.39 -5.23 1.47
C HIS A 704 69.00 -5.75 2.76
N LEU A 705 68.38 -6.77 3.36
CA LEU A 705 68.82 -7.41 4.58
C LEU A 705 69.20 -8.86 4.28
N TYR A 706 70.40 -9.25 4.70
CA TYR A 706 70.96 -10.57 4.47
C TYR A 706 71.33 -11.24 5.78
N SER A 707 70.65 -12.33 6.13
CA SER A 707 70.97 -13.17 7.28
C SER A 707 71.82 -14.36 6.85
N ILE A 708 73.09 -14.35 7.24
CA ILE A 708 74.08 -15.34 6.84
C ILE A 708 74.16 -16.46 7.88
N GLY A 709 73.79 -17.67 7.45
CA GLY A 709 73.89 -18.91 8.23
C GLY A 709 75.04 -19.82 7.76
N GLN A 710 74.97 -21.11 8.10
CA GLN A 710 75.92 -22.11 7.62
C GLN A 710 75.47 -22.64 6.24
N GLY A 711 76.15 -22.21 5.18
CA GLY A 711 75.89 -22.67 3.80
C GLY A 711 74.61 -22.15 3.15
N ILE A 712 73.87 -21.24 3.82
CA ILE A 712 72.68 -20.58 3.27
C ILE A 712 72.63 -19.11 3.72
N VAL A 713 72.15 -18.25 2.83
CA VAL A 713 71.82 -16.85 3.07
C VAL A 713 70.32 -16.66 2.88
N TYR A 714 69.66 -16.13 3.90
CA TYR A 714 68.27 -15.68 3.80
C TYR A 714 68.27 -14.18 3.50
N GLY A 715 67.70 -13.80 2.36
CA GLY A 715 67.63 -12.42 1.90
C GLY A 715 66.22 -11.85 1.96
N SER A 716 66.13 -10.56 2.28
CA SER A 716 64.89 -9.78 2.22
C SER A 716 65.19 -8.41 1.63
N SER A 717 64.47 -8.02 0.59
CA SER A 717 64.54 -6.70 -0.03
C SER A 717 63.20 -5.98 0.14
N VAL A 718 63.18 -4.90 0.89
CA VAL A 718 62.02 -4.03 1.06
C VAL A 718 62.20 -2.84 0.13
N LEU A 719 61.29 -2.68 -0.83
CA LEU A 719 61.28 -1.57 -1.80
C LEU A 719 60.11 -0.64 -1.46
N ASN A 720 60.41 0.57 -1.00
CA ASN A 720 59.42 1.60 -0.74
C ASN A 720 59.31 2.53 -1.94
N TYR A 721 58.28 2.35 -2.74
CA TYR A 721 57.97 3.17 -3.91
C TYR A 721 57.17 4.41 -3.51
N LEU A 722 57.56 5.57 -4.03
CA LEU A 722 56.71 6.74 -4.18
C LEU A 722 56.27 6.83 -5.65
N ILE A 723 55.02 6.43 -5.91
CA ILE A 723 54.44 6.34 -7.26
C ILE A 723 53.71 7.65 -7.57
N GLY A 724 54.35 8.49 -8.38
CA GLY A 724 53.86 9.79 -8.84
C GLY A 724 53.38 9.77 -10.30
N GLY A 725 52.55 10.77 -10.63
CA GLY A 725 51.96 10.91 -11.96
C GLY A 725 50.96 9.79 -12.27
N LYS A 726 51.29 8.86 -13.17
CA LYS A 726 50.37 7.80 -13.60
C LYS A 726 50.27 6.65 -12.58
N PRO A 727 49.06 6.23 -12.14
CA PRO A 727 48.89 5.00 -11.36
C PRO A 727 49.32 3.76 -12.15
N VAL A 728 49.88 2.76 -11.46
CA VAL A 728 50.40 1.54 -12.10
C VAL A 728 49.63 0.29 -11.67
N SER A 729 49.43 -0.64 -12.59
CA SER A 729 48.84 -1.96 -12.31
C SER A 729 49.87 -3.07 -12.11
N GLU A 730 51.14 -2.76 -12.38
CA GLU A 730 52.27 -3.67 -12.27
C GLU A 730 53.55 -2.91 -11.94
N LEU A 731 54.50 -3.58 -11.29
CA LEU A 731 55.87 -3.13 -11.11
C LEU A 731 56.83 -4.20 -11.61
N LYS A 732 57.95 -3.75 -12.17
CA LYS A 732 59.04 -4.64 -12.62
C LYS A 732 60.21 -4.54 -11.67
N VAL A 733 60.83 -5.69 -11.41
CA VAL A 733 62.01 -5.82 -10.55
C VAL A 733 63.02 -6.79 -11.16
N LEU A 734 64.31 -6.54 -10.94
CA LEU A 734 65.41 -7.42 -11.29
C LEU A 734 65.88 -8.16 -10.05
N VAL A 735 65.92 -9.49 -10.15
CA VAL A 735 66.41 -10.38 -9.10
C VAL A 735 67.73 -11.00 -9.58
N PRO A 736 68.84 -10.92 -8.82
CA PRO A 736 70.10 -11.57 -9.17
C PRO A 736 69.93 -13.05 -9.54
N ALA A 737 70.61 -13.49 -10.60
CA ALA A 737 70.40 -14.83 -11.18
C ALA A 737 70.93 -15.98 -10.30
N ASP A 738 71.78 -15.66 -9.32
CA ASP A 738 72.34 -16.58 -8.33
C ASP A 738 71.42 -16.83 -7.12
N TYR A 739 70.24 -16.22 -7.08
CA TYR A 739 69.21 -16.51 -6.09
C TYR A 739 68.38 -17.73 -6.54
N ASP A 740 67.95 -18.57 -5.60
CA ASP A 740 67.14 -19.75 -5.94
C ASP A 740 65.77 -19.29 -6.46
N LYS A 741 65.52 -19.50 -7.76
CA LYS A 741 64.29 -19.08 -8.46
C LYS A 741 63.01 -19.59 -7.79
N THR A 742 63.08 -20.73 -7.09
CA THR A 742 61.93 -21.35 -6.41
C THR A 742 61.63 -20.75 -5.05
N SER A 743 62.57 -19.97 -4.48
CA SER A 743 62.44 -19.34 -3.16
C SER A 743 61.98 -17.88 -3.21
N VAL A 744 61.92 -17.27 -4.40
CA VAL A 744 61.59 -15.85 -4.57
C VAL A 744 60.09 -15.64 -4.40
N GLU A 745 59.74 -14.88 -3.36
CA GLU A 745 58.36 -14.56 -2.98
C GLU A 745 58.18 -13.03 -2.89
N PHE A 746 57.06 -12.53 -3.41
CA PHE A 746 56.72 -11.10 -3.38
C PHE A 746 55.47 -10.86 -2.54
N VAL A 747 55.58 -9.96 -1.56
CA VAL A 747 54.51 -9.63 -0.60
C VAL A 747 54.28 -8.12 -0.59
N GLY A 748 53.03 -7.71 -0.70
CA GLY A 748 52.60 -6.31 -0.62
C GLY A 748 51.07 -6.24 -0.53
N ARG A 749 50.52 -5.08 -0.12
CA ARG A 749 49.09 -4.91 0.20
C ARG A 749 48.15 -5.36 -0.92
N ASP A 750 48.54 -5.10 -2.16
CA ASP A 750 47.71 -5.29 -3.36
C ASP A 750 48.34 -6.29 -4.36
N VAL A 751 49.31 -7.11 -3.95
CA VAL A 751 49.94 -8.10 -4.84
C VAL A 751 48.95 -9.22 -5.16
N ARG A 752 48.68 -9.44 -6.45
CA ARG A 752 47.84 -10.53 -6.95
C ARG A 752 48.65 -11.77 -7.30
N ASN A 753 49.69 -11.57 -8.11
CA ASN A 753 50.61 -12.61 -8.57
C ASN A 753 51.85 -11.95 -9.19
N TRP A 754 52.90 -12.74 -9.37
CA TRP A 754 54.09 -12.33 -10.13
C TRP A 754 54.40 -13.35 -11.22
N LYS A 755 55.14 -12.89 -12.23
CA LYS A 755 55.61 -13.73 -13.33
C LYS A 755 57.07 -13.42 -13.59
N LEU A 756 57.86 -14.48 -13.77
CA LEU A 756 59.20 -14.38 -14.35
C LEU A 756 59.07 -14.10 -15.85
N ASP A 757 59.66 -13.01 -16.32
CA ASP A 757 59.69 -12.64 -17.74
C ASP A 757 60.66 -13.55 -18.51
N GLU A 758 60.52 -13.66 -19.85
CA GLU A 758 61.38 -14.53 -20.67
C GLU A 758 62.86 -14.16 -20.48
N ALA A 759 63.61 -15.04 -19.84
CA ALA A 759 65.03 -14.86 -19.58
C ALA A 759 65.84 -15.12 -20.85
N ALA A 760 66.79 -14.25 -21.16
CA ALA A 760 67.90 -14.63 -22.03
C ALA A 760 68.76 -15.66 -21.28
N ASP A 761 69.11 -16.77 -21.94
CA ASP A 761 70.15 -17.67 -21.44
C ASP A 761 71.44 -16.84 -21.22
N ASP A 762 72.07 -16.97 -20.05
CA ASP A 762 73.23 -16.18 -19.55
C ASP A 762 72.98 -14.75 -19.03
N ALA A 763 71.75 -14.34 -18.69
CA ALA A 763 71.52 -13.06 -18.01
C ALA A 763 71.96 -13.08 -16.53
N ALA A 764 72.74 -12.07 -16.10
CA ALA A 764 73.19 -11.89 -14.70
C ALA A 764 72.04 -11.59 -13.71
N THR A 765 70.88 -11.17 -14.22
CA THR A 765 69.66 -10.87 -13.46
C THR A 765 68.43 -11.45 -14.15
N GLN A 766 67.38 -11.70 -13.38
CA GLN A 766 66.08 -12.22 -13.79
C GLN A 766 65.01 -11.14 -13.60
N SER A 767 64.24 -10.84 -14.65
CA SER A 767 63.15 -9.85 -14.58
C SER A 767 61.86 -10.50 -14.09
N TYR A 768 61.25 -9.90 -13.06
CA TYR A 768 59.93 -10.27 -12.57
C TYR A 768 58.96 -9.11 -12.75
N THR A 769 57.77 -9.40 -13.27
CA THR A 769 56.64 -8.48 -13.28
C THR A 769 55.67 -8.87 -12.15
N VAL A 770 55.45 -7.97 -11.21
CA VAL A 770 54.53 -8.10 -10.07
C VAL A 770 53.23 -7.38 -10.41
N TYR A 771 52.12 -8.11 -10.46
CA TYR A 771 50.80 -7.59 -10.84
C TYR A 771 49.93 -7.31 -9.62
N PHE A 772 49.18 -6.21 -9.65
CA PHE A 772 48.31 -5.81 -8.55
C PHE A 772 46.83 -6.15 -8.77
N GLN A 773 46.05 -6.26 -7.68
CA GLN A 773 44.58 -6.39 -7.78
C GLN A 773 43.90 -5.09 -8.27
N SER A 774 44.43 -3.93 -7.89
CA SER A 774 43.97 -2.61 -8.32
C SER A 774 45.17 -1.72 -8.61
N THR A 775 44.98 -0.63 -9.37
CA THR A 775 46.08 0.30 -9.66
C THR A 775 46.55 0.98 -8.38
N VAL A 776 47.87 1.03 -8.17
CA VAL A 776 48.50 1.67 -7.01
C VAL A 776 49.05 3.05 -7.39
N PHE A 777 49.02 3.97 -6.43
CA PHE A 777 49.51 5.34 -6.54
C PHE A 777 49.95 5.84 -5.15
N GLY A 778 50.91 6.76 -5.09
CA GLY A 778 51.49 7.24 -3.84
C GLY A 778 52.46 6.23 -3.24
N ASP A 779 52.54 6.20 -1.90
CA ASP A 779 53.46 5.33 -1.17
C ASP A 779 53.04 3.85 -1.27
N TYR A 780 53.96 2.99 -1.67
CA TYR A 780 53.75 1.55 -1.79
C TYR A 780 54.99 0.75 -1.40
N THR A 781 54.84 -0.18 -0.45
CA THR A 781 55.93 -1.07 -0.04
C THR A 781 55.77 -2.46 -0.67
N LEU A 782 56.82 -2.91 -1.36
CA LEU A 782 56.96 -4.26 -1.89
C LEU A 782 58.09 -4.99 -1.15
N LEU A 783 57.79 -6.12 -0.52
CA LEU A 783 58.78 -7.01 0.08
C LEU A 783 59.07 -8.17 -0.88
N ALA A 784 60.35 -8.41 -1.14
CA ALA A 784 60.83 -9.60 -1.83
C ALA A 784 61.69 -10.43 -0.87
N THR A 785 61.36 -11.70 -0.67
CA THR A 785 62.16 -12.65 0.14
C THR A 785 62.73 -13.73 -0.75
N PHE A 786 63.95 -14.17 -0.47
CA PHE A 786 64.66 -15.16 -1.27
C PHE A 786 65.71 -15.89 -0.44
N GLU A 787 66.12 -17.06 -0.92
CA GLU A 787 67.17 -17.88 -0.33
C GLU A 787 68.29 -18.12 -1.35
N ARG A 788 69.51 -18.24 -0.82
CA ARG A 788 70.70 -18.56 -1.62
C ARG A 788 71.57 -19.54 -0.87
N GLN A 789 71.87 -20.67 -1.51
CA GLN A 789 72.88 -21.61 -0.99
C GLN A 789 74.29 -21.16 -1.40
N PHE A 790 75.26 -21.46 -0.54
CA PHE A 790 76.68 -21.23 -0.83
C PHE A 790 77.56 -22.30 -0.21
N ASN A 791 78.79 -22.46 -0.72
CA ASN A 791 79.77 -23.39 -0.18
C ASN A 791 80.23 -22.96 1.22
N PRO A 792 79.95 -23.74 2.28
CA PRO A 792 80.35 -23.40 3.64
C PRO A 792 81.87 -23.36 3.84
N GLU A 793 82.68 -23.90 2.93
CA GLU A 793 84.15 -23.80 2.99
C GLU A 793 84.71 -22.47 2.46
N GLY A 794 83.91 -21.68 1.73
CA GLY A 794 84.31 -20.42 1.15
C GLY A 794 83.70 -20.16 -0.23
N GLU A 795 82.98 -19.05 -0.41
CA GLU A 795 82.42 -18.62 -1.71
C GLU A 795 82.28 -17.10 -1.80
N THR A 796 82.41 -16.53 -3.00
CA THR A 796 82.12 -15.11 -3.27
C THR A 796 80.66 -14.95 -3.70
N LEU A 797 79.91 -14.13 -2.95
CA LEU A 797 78.49 -13.89 -3.16
C LEU A 797 78.20 -12.41 -3.47
N ALA A 798 77.15 -12.16 -4.25
CA ALA A 798 76.63 -10.83 -4.56
C ALA A 798 75.49 -10.42 -3.61
N PHE A 799 75.57 -9.20 -3.08
CA PHE A 799 74.65 -8.62 -2.09
C PHE A 799 73.95 -7.36 -2.63
N ASN A 800 73.51 -7.44 -3.89
CA ASN A 800 72.92 -6.31 -4.65
C ASN A 800 71.42 -6.13 -4.42
N GLY A 801 70.76 -7.11 -3.82
CA GLY A 801 69.34 -7.09 -3.53
C GLY A 801 68.45 -7.28 -4.76
N VAL A 802 67.14 -7.19 -4.54
CA VAL A 802 66.16 -7.07 -5.62
C VAL A 802 66.08 -5.61 -6.03
N ARG A 803 66.26 -5.32 -7.32
CA ARG A 803 66.33 -3.95 -7.86
C ARG A 803 65.03 -3.55 -8.53
N PRO A 804 64.51 -2.34 -8.32
CA PRO A 804 63.38 -1.82 -9.07
C PRO A 804 63.78 -1.49 -10.53
N VAL A 805 62.83 -1.53 -11.46
CA VAL A 805 63.01 -1.18 -12.87
C VAL A 805 62.21 0.07 -13.22
N ASP A 806 62.65 0.83 -14.24
CA ASP A 806 61.99 2.03 -14.75
C ASP A 806 61.80 3.14 -13.68
N VAL A 807 62.76 3.28 -12.77
CA VAL A 807 62.75 4.29 -11.70
C VAL A 807 63.54 5.54 -12.05
N GLN A 808 63.05 6.71 -11.61
CA GLN A 808 63.73 8.00 -11.76
C GLN A 808 64.83 8.19 -10.71
N SER A 809 64.67 7.61 -9.52
CA SER A 809 65.72 7.57 -8.51
C SER A 809 65.59 6.34 -7.64
N GLU A 810 66.74 5.79 -7.26
CA GLU A 810 66.85 4.71 -6.29
C GLU A 810 67.95 5.06 -5.28
N ALA A 811 67.70 4.81 -4.01
CA ALA A 811 68.71 4.83 -2.96
C ALA A 811 68.37 3.77 -1.91
N GLY A 812 69.35 3.34 -1.13
CA GLY A 812 69.06 2.32 -0.14
C GLY A 812 70.24 1.84 0.68
N TYR A 813 69.99 0.76 1.41
CA TYR A 813 70.94 0.14 2.32
C TYR A 813 71.08 -1.35 2.01
N SER A 814 72.29 -1.88 2.07
CA SER A 814 72.57 -3.32 2.06
C SER A 814 73.24 -3.71 3.38
N ILE A 815 72.57 -4.53 4.18
CA ILE A 815 72.97 -4.89 5.55
C ILE A 815 73.14 -6.40 5.63
N LEU A 816 74.34 -6.82 6.02
CA LEU A 816 74.70 -8.21 6.24
C LEU A 816 74.75 -8.47 7.74
N ILE A 817 74.01 -9.47 8.21
CA ILE A 817 73.95 -9.90 9.61
C ILE A 817 74.26 -11.39 9.72
N GLY A 818 74.78 -11.82 10.87
CA GLY A 818 75.07 -13.24 11.08
C GLY A 818 75.58 -13.55 12.48
N LYS A 819 75.32 -14.77 12.96
CA LYS A 819 75.80 -15.26 14.28
C LYS A 819 77.18 -15.90 14.21
N GLU A 820 77.58 -16.38 13.03
CA GLU A 820 78.89 -16.98 12.79
C GLU A 820 79.93 -15.89 12.52
N ARG A 821 81.18 -16.13 12.91
CA ARG A 821 82.29 -15.21 12.64
C ARG A 821 82.98 -15.61 11.33
N PHE A 822 82.90 -14.72 10.34
CA PHE A 822 83.57 -14.87 9.05
C PHE A 822 84.90 -14.11 9.01
N GLU A 823 85.82 -14.56 8.18
CA GLU A 823 87.06 -13.85 7.86
C GLU A 823 86.74 -12.51 7.19
N ILE A 824 87.38 -11.43 7.65
CA ILE A 824 87.19 -10.09 7.10
C ILE A 824 88.03 -9.99 5.81
N SER A 825 87.40 -10.20 4.66
CA SER A 825 87.96 -9.90 3.33
C SER A 825 87.57 -8.48 2.90
N GLN A 826 88.30 -7.84 1.98
CA GLN A 826 87.78 -6.61 1.36
C GLN A 826 86.68 -6.99 0.36
N PRO A 827 85.50 -6.32 0.39
CA PRO A 827 84.48 -6.53 -0.64
C PRO A 827 85.01 -6.02 -1.99
N ASP A 828 84.53 -6.63 -3.07
CA ASP A 828 84.68 -6.11 -4.43
C ASP A 828 83.46 -5.25 -4.75
N THR A 829 83.67 -3.94 -4.87
CA THR A 829 82.60 -2.94 -4.98
C THR A 829 82.75 -2.07 -6.22
N GLU A 830 81.66 -1.88 -6.96
CA GLU A 830 81.54 -0.90 -8.05
C GLU A 830 80.29 -0.04 -7.85
N GLY A 831 80.33 1.23 -8.29
CA GLY A 831 79.23 2.20 -8.12
C GLY A 831 79.34 3.06 -6.86
N ASP A 832 78.32 3.88 -6.62
CA ASP A 832 78.27 4.84 -5.51
C ASP A 832 77.84 4.14 -4.19
N LEU A 833 78.78 3.42 -3.59
CA LEU A 833 78.64 2.70 -2.31
C LEU A 833 79.44 3.38 -1.19
N ILE A 834 78.80 3.55 -0.03
CA ILE A 834 79.40 4.09 1.18
C ILE A 834 79.30 3.03 2.28
N ALA A 835 80.43 2.57 2.80
CA ALA A 835 80.46 1.68 3.95
C ALA A 835 79.99 2.42 5.21
N LEU A 836 79.15 1.76 6.01
CA LEU A 836 78.54 2.35 7.21
C LEU A 836 79.08 1.69 8.47
N GLU A 837 79.36 2.52 9.47
CA GLU A 837 79.54 2.05 10.84
C GLU A 837 78.20 1.63 11.44
N THR A 838 78.26 0.76 12.45
CA THR A 838 77.04 0.23 13.08
C THR A 838 76.13 1.37 13.54
N SER A 839 76.68 2.43 14.16
CA SER A 839 75.96 3.63 14.63
C SER A 839 75.22 4.41 13.54
N GLU A 840 75.65 4.33 12.29
CA GLU A 840 75.13 5.12 11.16
C GLU A 840 73.90 4.49 10.50
N ILE A 841 73.57 3.24 10.85
CA ILE A 841 72.36 2.57 10.39
C ILE A 841 71.13 3.19 11.09
N PRO A 842 70.08 3.60 10.37
CA PRO A 842 68.84 4.11 10.96
C PRO A 842 68.27 3.18 12.04
N GLU A 843 67.79 3.77 13.15
CA GLU A 843 67.26 2.99 14.29
C GLU A 843 66.09 2.08 13.90
N GLU A 844 65.24 2.54 12.97
CA GLU A 844 64.10 1.80 12.43
C GLU A 844 64.50 0.49 11.74
N TYR A 845 65.65 0.42 11.08
CA TYR A 845 66.14 -0.81 10.45
C TYR A 845 66.78 -1.76 11.44
N ARG A 846 67.39 -1.25 12.50
CA ARG A 846 67.95 -2.08 13.58
C ARG A 846 66.90 -2.84 14.35
N LEU A 847 65.66 -2.36 14.38
CA LEU A 847 64.54 -3.09 14.98
C LEU A 847 64.15 -4.35 14.20
N LEU A 848 64.63 -4.51 12.96
CA LEU A 848 64.27 -5.62 12.08
C LEU A 848 65.12 -6.88 12.31
N PHE A 849 66.22 -6.80 13.08
CA PHE A 849 67.11 -7.94 13.32
C PHE A 849 67.73 -7.94 14.72
N ASP A 850 68.03 -9.14 15.23
CA ASP A 850 68.68 -9.36 16.53
C ASP A 850 70.13 -9.88 16.43
N ALA A 851 70.57 -10.24 15.22
CA ALA A 851 71.88 -10.78 14.95
C ALA A 851 72.95 -9.67 14.81
N PRO A 852 74.23 -9.96 15.13
CA PRO A 852 75.33 -9.03 14.89
C PRO A 852 75.42 -8.59 13.42
N ILE A 853 75.66 -7.30 13.20
CA ILE A 853 75.97 -6.75 11.88
C ILE A 853 77.38 -7.17 11.53
N LEU A 854 77.52 -7.78 10.35
CA LEU A 854 78.80 -8.11 9.76
C LEU A 854 79.31 -6.90 8.99
N GLU A 855 78.51 -6.39 8.05
CA GLU A 855 78.82 -5.19 7.24
C GLU A 855 77.52 -4.47 6.85
N ALA A 856 77.62 -3.16 6.59
CA ALA A 856 76.52 -2.36 6.11
C ALA A 856 77.02 -1.34 5.09
N TYR A 857 76.23 -1.11 4.04
CA TYR A 857 76.53 -0.16 2.98
C TYR A 857 75.29 0.67 2.67
N GLN A 858 75.47 1.97 2.43
CA GLN A 858 74.49 2.81 1.77
C GLN A 858 74.87 2.91 0.28
N TYR A 859 73.87 2.88 -0.59
CA TYR A 859 74.08 3.11 -2.01
C TYR A 859 73.17 4.22 -2.53
N SER A 860 73.63 4.89 -3.59
CA SER A 860 72.83 5.82 -4.38
C SER A 860 72.85 5.37 -5.84
N GLY A 861 71.68 5.06 -6.40
CA GLY A 861 71.52 4.63 -7.78
C GLY A 861 71.43 3.11 -8.01
N GLY A 862 70.92 2.78 -9.20
CA GLY A 862 70.57 1.44 -9.71
C GLY A 862 71.74 0.56 -10.15
N ASP A 863 72.92 1.15 -10.33
CA ASP A 863 74.10 0.48 -10.89
C ASP A 863 75.22 0.35 -9.85
N PHE A 864 75.08 -0.60 -8.92
CA PHE A 864 76.16 -0.97 -7.99
C PHE A 864 76.38 -2.47 -7.96
N THR A 865 77.61 -2.86 -7.63
CA THR A 865 77.99 -4.25 -7.37
C THR A 865 78.60 -4.33 -5.97
N LEU A 866 78.11 -5.26 -5.15
CA LEU A 866 78.65 -5.58 -3.83
C LEU A 866 78.92 -7.08 -3.74
N ASN A 867 80.14 -7.48 -4.06
CA ASN A 867 80.60 -8.86 -3.99
C ASN A 867 81.43 -9.08 -2.72
N LYS A 868 81.15 -10.17 -1.99
CA LYS A 868 81.88 -10.50 -0.76
C LYS A 868 82.19 -11.98 -0.67
N THR A 869 83.46 -12.31 -0.39
CA THR A 869 83.89 -13.67 -0.08
C THR A 869 83.57 -14.01 1.37
N LEU A 870 82.64 -14.94 1.57
CA LEU A 870 82.29 -15.50 2.88
C LEU A 870 83.16 -16.72 3.17
N LYS A 871 84.07 -16.62 4.14
CA LYS A 871 84.88 -17.76 4.61
C LYS A 871 84.81 -17.86 6.14
N PRO A 872 84.30 -18.95 6.73
CA PRO A 872 84.15 -19.06 8.18
C PRO A 872 85.51 -19.20 8.89
N LEU A 873 85.61 -18.68 10.12
CA LEU A 873 86.80 -18.84 10.96
C LEU A 873 86.87 -20.24 11.59
N ASN A 874 88.08 -20.81 11.68
CA ASN A 874 88.33 -22.10 12.32
C ASN A 874 87.99 -22.06 13.82
N ARG A 875 87.17 -23.01 14.30
CA ARG A 875 86.86 -23.18 15.73
C ARG A 875 88.05 -23.88 16.43
N GLN A 876 88.55 -23.32 17.54
CA GLN A 876 89.55 -23.99 18.39
C GLN A 876 88.92 -25.07 19.29
N ALA A 877 89.70 -26.09 19.68
CA ALA A 877 89.30 -27.11 20.64
C ALA A 877 89.11 -26.51 22.05
N SER A 878 88.16 -27.03 22.83
CA SER A 878 87.87 -26.56 24.20
C SER A 878 88.92 -27.04 25.22
N LEU A 879 89.11 -26.30 26.33
CA LEU A 879 89.98 -26.73 27.45
C LEU A 879 89.29 -27.81 28.30
N GLU A 880 90.02 -28.88 28.65
CA GLU A 880 89.47 -30.08 29.30
C GLU A 880 89.61 -30.10 30.85
N GLN A 881 90.56 -29.35 31.41
CA GLN A 881 90.66 -29.11 32.87
C GLN A 881 91.03 -27.64 33.12
N VAL A 882 90.35 -27.00 34.07
CA VAL A 882 90.62 -25.62 34.48
C VAL A 882 90.56 -25.52 36.00
N ALA A 883 91.64 -25.03 36.62
CA ALA A 883 91.61 -24.62 38.02
C ALA A 883 91.13 -23.17 38.09
N ASP A 884 89.88 -22.98 38.54
CA ASP A 884 89.28 -21.65 38.66
C ASP A 884 89.96 -20.81 39.75
N ARG A 885 90.41 -21.48 40.83
CA ARG A 885 91.09 -20.87 41.98
C ARG A 885 92.05 -21.86 42.62
N ALA A 886 93.20 -21.36 43.06
CA ALA A 886 94.12 -22.08 43.94
C ALA A 886 94.48 -21.19 45.14
N GLU A 887 94.54 -21.77 46.34
CA GLU A 887 94.88 -21.08 47.58
C GLU A 887 95.98 -21.85 48.31
N PHE A 888 97.02 -21.13 48.75
CA PHE A 888 98.18 -21.71 49.42
C PHE A 888 98.37 -21.03 50.78
N MET A 889 98.54 -21.84 51.82
CA MET A 889 98.84 -21.38 53.17
C MET A 889 100.08 -22.11 53.68
N THR A 890 101.16 -21.38 53.87
CA THR A 890 102.42 -21.90 54.40
C THR A 890 102.59 -21.48 55.86
N GLN A 891 102.79 -22.44 56.74
CA GLN A 891 103.12 -22.23 58.14
C GLN A 891 104.61 -22.52 58.36
N VAL A 892 105.31 -21.58 59.00
CA VAL A 892 106.73 -21.69 59.32
C VAL A 892 106.88 -21.67 60.84
N SER A 893 107.49 -22.71 61.41
CA SER A 893 107.74 -22.80 62.85
C SER A 893 109.00 -22.03 63.26
N ASN A 894 109.14 -21.75 64.56
CA ASN A 894 110.30 -21.00 65.09
C ASN A 894 111.64 -21.74 64.94
N ASP A 895 111.62 -23.06 64.75
CA ASP A 895 112.80 -23.91 64.44
C ASP A 895 113.04 -24.09 62.94
N GLY A 896 112.28 -23.41 62.07
CA GLY A 896 112.51 -23.35 60.63
C GLY A 896 111.83 -24.45 59.81
N GLN A 897 110.95 -25.26 60.40
CA GLN A 897 110.14 -26.23 59.64
C GLN A 897 109.02 -25.52 58.88
N VAL A 898 108.73 -25.97 57.65
CA VAL A 898 107.81 -25.31 56.73
C VAL A 898 106.75 -26.32 56.27
N VAL A 899 105.47 -26.01 56.48
CA VAL A 899 104.37 -26.86 56.02
C VAL A 899 103.43 -26.02 55.16
N THR A 900 103.13 -26.46 53.95
CA THR A 900 102.22 -25.78 53.02
C THR A 900 100.97 -26.60 52.80
N GLU A 901 99.82 -25.95 52.94
CA GLU A 901 98.50 -26.46 52.57
C GLU A 901 98.05 -25.74 51.29
N ALA A 902 97.71 -26.49 50.24
CA ALA A 902 97.29 -25.98 48.94
C ALA A 902 95.90 -26.54 48.59
N THR A 903 94.94 -25.67 48.28
CA THR A 903 93.57 -26.03 47.90
C THR A 903 93.26 -25.51 46.50
N TYR A 904 92.91 -26.41 45.59
CA TYR A 904 92.52 -26.12 44.21
C TYR A 904 91.02 -26.33 44.02
N PHE A 905 90.36 -25.45 43.26
CA PHE A 905 88.97 -25.58 42.82
C PHE A 905 88.96 -25.90 41.32
N LEU A 906 88.87 -27.19 40.99
CA LEU A 906 89.09 -27.74 39.66
C LEU A 906 87.78 -28.06 38.94
N LYS A 907 87.56 -27.48 37.76
CA LYS A 907 86.56 -27.96 36.80
C LYS A 907 87.22 -28.96 35.86
N ASN A 908 86.67 -30.17 35.82
CA ASN A 908 87.29 -31.29 35.11
C ASN A 908 86.30 -31.93 34.12
N ARG A 909 86.68 -31.99 32.85
CA ARG A 909 85.89 -32.56 31.75
C ARG A 909 86.43 -33.94 31.36
N GLY A 910 86.38 -34.86 32.33
CA GLY A 910 86.52 -36.30 32.06
C GLY A 910 87.91 -36.90 32.27
N HIS A 911 88.91 -36.14 32.75
CA HIS A 911 90.19 -36.72 33.16
C HIS A 911 90.05 -37.44 34.52
N ALA A 912 90.72 -38.58 34.66
CA ALA A 912 90.62 -39.39 35.88
C ALA A 912 91.48 -38.87 37.05
N HIS A 913 92.45 -38.00 36.78
CA HIS A 913 93.41 -37.51 37.76
C HIS A 913 93.64 -36.00 37.60
N PHE A 914 94.00 -35.34 38.69
CA PHE A 914 94.63 -34.02 38.71
C PHE A 914 96.13 -34.22 38.88
N GLU A 915 96.91 -33.74 37.92
CA GLU A 915 98.35 -33.93 37.85
C GLU A 915 99.08 -32.75 38.46
N VAL A 916 99.97 -33.02 39.43
CA VAL A 916 100.79 -32.01 40.10
C VAL A 916 102.23 -32.48 40.13
N THR A 917 103.13 -31.72 39.53
CA THR A 917 104.58 -31.98 39.62
C THR A 917 105.14 -31.31 40.86
N MET A 918 105.82 -32.07 41.71
CA MET A 918 106.52 -31.54 42.87
C MET A 918 108.02 -31.43 42.59
N GLU A 919 108.67 -30.44 43.20
CA GLU A 919 110.14 -30.31 43.15
C GLU A 919 110.82 -31.34 44.06
N ALA A 920 112.07 -31.69 43.75
CA ALA A 920 112.88 -32.62 44.53
C ALA A 920 113.04 -32.15 45.99
N GLY A 921 112.92 -33.06 46.95
CA GLY A 921 113.04 -32.76 48.38
C GLY A 921 111.78 -32.16 49.02
N ILE A 922 110.61 -32.24 48.35
CA ILE A 922 109.30 -31.93 48.93
C ILE A 922 108.54 -33.24 49.19
N GLU A 923 108.19 -33.49 50.44
CA GLU A 923 107.40 -34.64 50.84
C GLU A 923 105.91 -34.27 50.92
N LEU A 924 105.06 -35.03 50.21
CA LEU A 924 103.61 -34.89 50.29
C LEU A 924 103.06 -35.66 51.49
N TRP A 925 102.45 -34.95 52.43
CA TRP A 925 101.94 -35.51 53.69
C TRP A 925 100.48 -35.93 53.63
N GLU A 926 99.64 -35.16 52.91
CA GLU A 926 98.21 -35.43 52.85
C GLU A 926 97.61 -34.95 51.53
N THR A 927 96.71 -35.75 50.95
CA THR A 927 95.86 -35.34 49.82
C THR A 927 94.40 -35.58 50.16
N LYS A 928 93.53 -34.62 49.85
CA LYS A 928 92.08 -34.81 49.89
C LYS A 928 91.42 -34.34 48.60
N VAL A 929 90.32 -34.98 48.24
CA VAL A 929 89.42 -34.53 47.18
C VAL A 929 88.01 -34.44 47.77
N ASP A 930 87.36 -33.29 47.64
CA ASP A 930 86.08 -32.94 48.28
C ASP A 930 86.06 -33.31 49.78
N GLY A 931 87.13 -32.93 50.49
CA GLY A 931 87.29 -33.18 51.93
C GLY A 931 87.61 -34.63 52.33
N LYS A 932 87.63 -35.59 51.40
CA LYS A 932 87.96 -37.00 51.67
C LYS A 932 89.42 -37.28 51.37
N ARG A 933 90.14 -37.91 52.30
CA ARG A 933 91.53 -38.35 52.04
C ARG A 933 91.57 -39.33 50.87
N VAL A 934 92.46 -39.08 49.92
CA VAL A 934 92.75 -39.96 48.80
C VAL A 934 94.23 -40.33 48.80
N ILE A 935 94.56 -41.48 48.23
CA ILE A 935 95.94 -41.93 48.07
C ILE A 935 96.37 -41.48 46.67
N PRO A 936 97.30 -40.52 46.54
CA PRO A 936 97.81 -40.12 45.24
C PRO A 936 98.74 -41.20 44.66
N ILE A 937 98.87 -41.23 43.34
CA ILE A 937 99.80 -42.13 42.64
C ILE A 937 101.04 -41.31 42.26
N THR A 938 102.18 -41.63 42.86
CA THR A 938 103.47 -41.05 42.46
C THR A 938 104.00 -41.78 41.24
N GLN A 939 104.23 -41.05 40.15
CA GLN A 939 104.97 -41.52 39.00
C GLN A 939 106.39 -40.94 39.07
N VAL A 940 107.37 -41.83 39.23
CA VAL A 940 108.79 -41.45 39.16
C VAL A 940 109.17 -41.35 37.69
N ALA A 941 109.70 -40.19 37.29
CA ALA A 941 110.16 -39.96 35.93
C ALA A 941 111.33 -40.91 35.58
N SER A 942 111.36 -41.38 34.33
CA SER A 942 112.48 -42.16 33.77
C SER A 942 113.76 -41.31 33.76
N GLU A 943 114.96 -41.93 33.80
CA GLU A 943 116.32 -41.35 34.03
C GLU A 943 116.75 -40.13 33.17
N SER A 944 115.88 -39.55 32.33
CA SER A 944 116.15 -38.42 31.43
C SER A 944 115.42 -37.12 31.78
N GLU A 945 114.57 -37.08 32.80
CA GLU A 945 114.00 -35.85 33.38
C GLU A 945 114.37 -35.80 34.87
N GLY A 946 115.30 -34.92 35.24
CA GLY A 946 115.90 -34.89 36.58
C GLY A 946 114.88 -34.93 37.73
N GLU A 947 115.14 -35.81 38.71
CA GLU A 947 114.44 -36.05 39.99
C GLU A 947 113.19 -35.18 40.30
N ARG A 948 112.14 -35.26 39.48
CA ARG A 948 110.84 -34.62 39.75
C ARG A 948 109.77 -35.70 39.80
N GLU A 949 109.01 -35.70 40.88
CA GLU A 949 107.92 -36.64 41.09
C GLU A 949 106.61 -36.02 40.60
N THR A 950 105.95 -36.71 39.68
CA THR A 950 104.60 -36.33 39.24
C THR A 950 103.57 -37.07 40.09
N ILE A 951 102.71 -36.30 40.74
CA ILE A 951 101.69 -36.78 41.65
C ILE A 951 100.35 -36.73 40.94
N LEU A 952 99.75 -37.90 40.73
CA LEU A 952 98.41 -38.04 40.18
C LEU A 952 97.39 -38.18 41.31
N VAL A 953 96.60 -37.12 41.53
CA VAL A 953 95.52 -37.10 42.51
C VAL A 953 94.24 -37.64 41.86
N PRO A 954 93.68 -38.77 42.32
CA PRO A 954 92.49 -39.34 41.69
C PRO A 954 91.26 -38.47 41.89
N LEU A 955 90.54 -38.17 40.80
CA LEU A 955 89.32 -37.37 40.81
C LEU A 955 88.07 -38.26 40.75
N PRO A 956 86.96 -37.86 41.39
CA PRO A 956 85.71 -38.61 41.37
C PRO A 956 85.10 -38.68 39.96
N LYS A 957 84.61 -39.86 39.56
CA LYS A 957 83.91 -40.07 38.29
C LYS A 957 82.44 -39.63 38.39
N GLY A 958 81.93 -38.97 37.34
CA GLY A 958 80.49 -38.70 37.18
C GLY A 958 79.95 -37.43 37.85
N GLN A 959 80.79 -36.41 38.06
CA GLN A 959 80.33 -35.12 38.59
C GLN A 959 79.78 -34.17 37.52
N ASN A 960 78.99 -33.19 37.95
CA ASN A 960 78.49 -32.10 37.13
C ASN A 960 79.65 -31.18 36.69
N LEU A 961 79.84 -31.03 35.37
CA LEU A 961 80.96 -30.28 34.76
C LEU A 961 81.05 -28.81 35.18
N ASN A 962 79.98 -28.24 35.72
CA ASN A 962 79.92 -26.84 36.14
C ASN A 962 80.24 -26.63 37.64
N VAL A 963 80.39 -27.70 38.43
CA VAL A 963 80.72 -27.63 39.86
C VAL A 963 82.21 -27.90 40.06
N PRO A 964 82.99 -26.99 40.67
CA PRO A 964 84.40 -27.21 40.91
C PRO A 964 84.62 -28.27 42.00
N ILE A 965 85.59 -29.16 41.77
CA ILE A 965 86.08 -30.18 42.69
C ILE A 965 87.16 -29.56 43.58
N GLU A 966 87.06 -29.72 44.90
CA GLU A 966 88.07 -29.22 45.83
C GLU A 966 89.20 -30.25 45.97
N VAL A 967 90.42 -29.91 45.55
CA VAL A 967 91.61 -30.76 45.70
C VAL A 967 92.58 -30.11 46.69
N PHE A 968 92.79 -30.76 47.83
CA PHE A 968 93.67 -30.30 48.90
C PHE A 968 94.97 -31.12 48.94
N LEU A 969 96.11 -30.44 49.07
CA LEU A 969 97.45 -31.02 49.19
C LEU A 969 98.16 -30.39 50.38
N LYS A 970 98.75 -31.20 51.25
CA LYS A 970 99.62 -30.75 52.33
C LYS A 970 100.99 -31.35 52.16
N PHE A 971 102.00 -30.51 52.04
CA PHE A 971 103.38 -30.92 51.77
C PHE A 971 104.38 -30.07 52.56
N SER A 972 105.56 -30.63 52.79
CA SER A 972 106.67 -29.99 53.51
C SER A 972 107.97 -30.30 52.78
N PRO A 973 108.97 -29.41 52.79
CA PRO A 973 110.34 -29.81 52.46
C PRO A 973 110.80 -30.94 53.39
N GLU A 974 111.61 -31.86 52.88
CA GLU A 974 112.28 -32.89 53.68
C GLU A 974 113.17 -32.23 54.75
N PRO A 975 113.21 -32.77 55.99
CA PRO A 975 114.05 -32.20 57.05
C PRO A 975 115.53 -32.29 56.65
N SER A 976 116.21 -31.15 56.61
CA SER A 976 117.65 -31.07 56.37
C SER A 976 118.42 -31.73 57.52
N ASN A 977 119.04 -32.88 57.27
CA ASN A 977 120.02 -33.50 58.18
C ASN A 977 121.45 -33.14 57.77
#